data_AF-A0A1J5G8C2-F1
#
_entry.id   AF-A0A1J5G8C2-F1
#
_cell.length_a   1.000
_cell.length_b   1.000
_cell.length_c   1.000
_cell.angle_alpha   90.00
_cell.angle_beta   90.00
_cell.angle_gamma   90.00
#
_symmetry.space_group_name_H-M   'P 1'
#
loop_
_entity.id
_entity.type
_entity.pdbx_description
1 polymer ?
#
loop_
_entity_poly.entity_id
_entity_poly.type
_entity_poly.pdbx_seq_one_letter_code
_entity_poly.pdbx_strand_id
1 'polypeptide(L)'
;MDNSLKQKLIEIYKRYGFEMARVYEPEQILVFTIKNGYFDNADIVKLSPSADSTEAFKCFSDTGYACTVRTVLTPEQAEEQLFKGFFSIDSILARLKNDYVRFTENIVAPFSESAKYEYINAPYQINGRAGTSSPAFEISSRLEVKKPTLFLVEAAAGFGKTCTAYELLRMLIERGEHLPLFSELSMNRQAVIFRYILLDEIDRSFPVLSSRLVQTEMQNGRVITILDGFDELLRKGEEGGDFENKEPMLETIGELLTGCAKIVLTTRRTVLFEGDAFHSWVDKHADDFDLIKIRISEPQVKDWLPVHRLSSLETAGIDIENIANPVLLSYLRCISDADFSRVSTTPQYLVEKYFEFMLDREITRQDLQLDASKQQIVLSSIADDMMEYGYTSEQRDYIVDHIQRVNSKLLEDAAMSYPASSRPTKEEIANKLASHALLDRSQREPNKIGFVNKFVFGHFIGAAILNKNEEWVSDDLRFIEPAVLSYHPRSKSSKFALWNKLKFSMNFLPISDQIDIDIRLRGEISLELENDEAQGIEIIGMTIGQNPISNFQFNECLFKNCIFNSSNLSEVTFLNCRFYNNSLLDGNPTGEIYVLGGTGDQDFISSLNALNSAVVTEIEPDRRLLLERFVLEKFWPVGRNSIVHKHRPIKGICTNNSSFRTHELFNAILSLKKKKILLEPAQPAFVEINFDEAVTIREILGRQSEHGQ
;
A
#
# COMPACT_ATOMS: atom_id res chain seq x y z
N MET A 1 33.69 1.33 56.56
CA MET A 1 33.09 0.96 55.25
C MET A 1 31.61 0.73 55.45
N ASP A 2 30.83 1.22 54.50
CA ASP A 2 29.48 1.75 54.70
C ASP A 2 28.44 0.66 55.01
N ASN A 3 27.73 0.78 56.14
CA ASN A 3 26.66 -0.15 56.52
C ASN A 3 25.55 -0.19 55.44
N SER A 4 25.41 0.91 54.69
CA SER A 4 24.54 1.05 53.53
C SER A 4 24.88 0.09 52.39
N LEU A 5 26.17 -0.15 52.10
CA LEU A 5 26.59 -1.02 51.00
C LEU A 5 26.30 -2.50 51.31
N LYS A 6 26.52 -2.93 52.56
CA LYS A 6 26.17 -4.28 53.01
C LYS A 6 24.65 -4.52 52.92
N GLN A 7 23.85 -3.55 53.37
CA GLN A 7 22.38 -3.66 53.30
C GLN A 7 21.88 -3.79 51.85
N LYS A 8 22.38 -2.94 50.94
CA LYS A 8 22.01 -3.01 49.51
C LYS A 8 22.36 -4.36 48.87
N LEU A 9 23.55 -4.90 49.15
CA LEU A 9 23.95 -6.21 48.63
C LEU A 9 23.05 -7.33 49.17
N ILE A 10 22.70 -7.30 50.47
CA ILE A 10 21.78 -8.27 51.06
C ILE A 10 20.41 -8.21 50.38
N GLU A 11 19.89 -7.01 50.11
CA GLU A 11 18.61 -6.82 49.41
C GLU A 11 18.65 -7.33 47.97
N ILE A 12 19.74 -7.07 47.23
CA ILE A 12 19.95 -7.62 45.89
C ILE A 12 19.92 -9.15 45.93
N TYR A 13 20.76 -9.78 46.74
CA TYR A 13 20.86 -11.24 46.79
C TYR A 13 19.54 -11.91 47.21
N LYS A 14 18.82 -11.32 48.16
CA LYS A 14 17.48 -11.78 48.55
C LYS A 14 16.47 -11.73 47.42
N ARG A 15 16.52 -10.72 46.53
CA ARG A 15 15.62 -10.64 45.37
C ARG A 15 15.82 -11.80 44.40
N TYR A 16 17.05 -12.30 44.27
CA TYR A 16 17.38 -13.48 43.47
C TYR A 16 17.18 -14.81 44.23
N GLY A 17 16.59 -14.79 45.42
CA GLY A 17 16.27 -15.99 46.20
C GLY A 17 17.39 -16.52 47.10
N PHE A 18 18.50 -15.79 47.26
CA PHE A 18 19.54 -16.16 48.20
C PHE A 18 19.19 -15.77 49.65
N GLU A 19 19.65 -16.58 50.58
CA GLU A 19 19.64 -16.28 52.01
C GLU A 19 21.05 -15.91 52.49
N MET A 20 21.14 -14.96 53.44
CA MET A 20 22.43 -14.65 54.06
C MET A 20 22.75 -15.73 55.08
N ALA A 21 23.77 -16.54 54.80
CA ALA A 21 24.13 -17.68 55.64
C ALA A 21 25.10 -17.29 56.74
N ARG A 22 26.11 -16.47 56.41
CA ARG A 22 27.15 -16.08 57.37
C ARG A 22 27.83 -14.78 56.98
N VAL A 23 28.19 -14.00 57.99
CA VAL A 23 29.11 -12.85 57.87
C VAL A 23 30.39 -13.20 58.60
N TYR A 24 31.53 -13.00 57.92
CA TYR A 24 32.84 -13.12 58.54
C TYR A 24 33.37 -11.70 58.79
N GLU A 25 33.28 -11.28 60.06
CA GLU A 25 33.94 -10.07 60.57
C GLU A 25 35.13 -10.52 61.44
N PRO A 26 36.33 -9.91 61.30
CA PRO A 26 36.67 -8.66 60.61
C PRO A 26 37.03 -8.78 59.11
N GLU A 27 36.95 -9.96 58.50
CA GLU A 27 37.44 -10.25 57.14
C GLU A 27 36.62 -9.57 56.02
N GLN A 28 35.50 -8.94 56.36
CA GLN A 28 34.60 -8.23 55.44
C GLN A 28 34.06 -9.14 54.30
N ILE A 29 33.61 -10.34 54.66
CA ILE A 29 33.05 -11.33 53.72
C ILE A 29 31.59 -11.61 54.05
N LEU A 30 30.76 -11.59 53.01
CA LEU A 30 29.36 -12.00 53.06
C LEU A 30 29.20 -13.32 52.32
N VAL A 31 28.57 -14.31 52.94
CA VAL A 31 28.23 -15.57 52.29
C VAL A 31 26.72 -15.68 52.12
N PHE A 32 26.31 -15.86 50.86
CA PHE A 32 24.93 -16.04 50.45
C PHE A 32 24.72 -17.47 49.97
N THR A 33 23.62 -18.11 50.34
CA THR A 33 23.31 -19.49 49.90
C THR A 33 21.96 -19.56 49.22
N ILE A 34 21.85 -20.39 48.20
CA ILE A 34 20.59 -20.71 47.53
C ILE A 34 20.47 -22.22 47.34
N LYS A 35 19.28 -22.75 47.60
CA LYS A 35 18.97 -24.18 47.45
C LYS A 35 18.01 -24.35 46.28
N ASN A 36 18.50 -24.93 45.18
CA ASN A 36 17.70 -25.20 43.99
C ASN A 36 17.71 -26.70 43.70
N GLY A 37 16.70 -27.42 44.20
CA GLY A 37 16.55 -28.86 44.00
C GLY A 37 17.67 -29.66 44.67
N TYR A 38 18.46 -30.40 43.87
CA TYR A 38 19.56 -31.26 44.35
C TYR A 38 20.89 -30.50 44.55
N PHE A 39 20.98 -29.22 44.16
CA PHE A 39 22.22 -28.46 44.21
C PHE A 39 22.11 -27.28 45.18
N ASP A 40 23.02 -27.26 46.15
CA ASP A 40 23.19 -26.19 47.13
C ASP A 40 24.36 -25.30 46.67
N ASN A 41 24.10 -24.03 46.40
CA ASN A 41 25.11 -23.07 45.93
C ASN A 41 25.42 -22.05 47.02
N ALA A 42 26.71 -21.70 47.19
CA ALA A 42 27.18 -20.67 48.10
C ALA A 42 27.98 -19.62 47.33
N ASP A 43 27.56 -18.36 47.42
CA ASP A 43 28.22 -17.22 46.80
C ASP A 43 28.94 -16.39 47.88
N ILE A 44 30.27 -16.35 47.80
CA ILE A 44 31.16 -15.76 48.79
C ILE A 44 31.64 -14.41 48.24
N VAL A 45 31.09 -13.33 48.79
CA VAL A 45 31.33 -11.96 48.32
C VAL A 45 32.34 -11.27 49.24
N LYS A 46 33.51 -10.95 48.68
CA LYS A 46 34.56 -10.16 49.35
C LYS A 46 34.26 -8.67 49.21
N LEU A 47 34.15 -7.95 50.32
CA LEU A 47 33.93 -6.49 50.31
C LEU A 47 35.24 -5.69 50.19
N SER A 48 36.39 -6.33 50.40
CA SER A 48 37.72 -5.76 50.16
C SER A 48 38.55 -6.70 49.27
N PRO A 49 39.38 -6.18 48.35
CA PRO A 49 40.29 -7.00 47.54
C PRO A 49 41.30 -7.79 48.39
N SER A 50 41.63 -7.30 49.59
CA SER A 50 42.56 -7.92 50.53
C SER A 50 41.90 -8.95 51.46
N ALA A 51 40.60 -9.22 51.33
CA ALA A 51 39.88 -10.17 52.17
C ALA A 51 40.24 -11.62 51.79
N ASP A 52 40.55 -12.44 52.80
CA ASP A 52 40.84 -13.86 52.64
C ASP A 52 39.56 -14.69 52.75
N SER A 53 39.13 -15.28 51.63
CA SER A 53 37.93 -16.16 51.57
C SER A 53 38.24 -17.63 51.78
N THR A 54 39.48 -18.00 52.07
CA THR A 54 39.90 -19.41 52.11
C THR A 54 39.15 -20.19 53.19
N GLU A 55 38.93 -19.59 54.36
CA GLU A 55 38.15 -20.21 55.45
C GLU A 55 36.67 -20.37 55.09
N ALA A 56 36.04 -19.31 54.57
CA ALA A 56 34.65 -19.33 54.14
C ALA A 56 34.43 -20.37 53.02
N PHE A 57 35.31 -20.40 52.03
CA PHE A 57 35.23 -21.36 50.91
C PHE A 57 35.35 -22.80 51.40
N LYS A 58 36.34 -23.09 52.25
CA LYS A 58 36.55 -24.43 52.79
C LYS A 58 35.36 -24.88 53.64
N CYS A 59 34.87 -24.01 54.52
CA CYS A 59 33.72 -24.30 55.39
C CYS A 59 32.48 -24.71 54.58
N PHE A 60 32.13 -23.95 53.54
CA PHE A 60 30.92 -24.23 52.75
C PHE A 60 31.13 -25.38 51.75
N SER A 61 32.33 -25.51 51.16
CA SER A 61 32.68 -26.63 50.29
C SER A 61 32.67 -27.97 51.04
N ASP A 62 33.18 -28.02 52.27
CA ASP A 62 33.19 -29.24 53.11
C ASP A 62 31.77 -29.65 53.52
N THR A 63 30.83 -28.69 53.59
CA THR A 63 29.40 -28.96 53.82
C THR A 63 28.62 -29.33 52.55
N GLY A 64 29.28 -29.44 51.40
CA GLY A 64 28.67 -29.88 50.14
C GLY A 64 28.11 -28.77 49.24
N TYR A 65 28.36 -27.50 49.55
CA TYR A 65 27.93 -26.39 48.69
C TYR A 65 28.90 -26.19 47.53
N ALA A 66 28.36 -25.94 46.33
CA ALA A 66 29.13 -25.41 45.21
C ALA A 66 29.45 -23.93 45.47
N CYS A 67 30.72 -23.65 45.79
CA CYS A 67 31.16 -22.33 46.22
C CYS A 67 31.69 -21.49 45.06
N THR A 68 31.19 -20.26 44.92
CA THR A 68 31.70 -19.24 43.99
C THR A 68 32.28 -18.08 44.80
N VAL A 69 33.48 -17.61 44.46
CA VAL A 69 34.12 -16.47 45.15
C VAL A 69 34.09 -15.26 44.24
N ARG A 70 33.49 -14.16 44.72
CA ARG A 70 33.41 -12.89 44.00
C ARG A 70 34.20 -11.81 44.73
N THR A 71 34.96 -11.03 43.97
CA THR A 71 35.70 -9.87 44.50
C THR A 71 34.90 -8.60 44.27
N VAL A 72 34.99 -7.66 45.23
CA VAL A 72 34.38 -6.32 45.26
C VAL A 72 33.35 -6.08 44.16
N LEU A 73 32.10 -6.38 44.48
CA LEU A 73 30.95 -6.00 43.67
C LEU A 73 30.43 -4.67 44.22
N THR A 74 30.43 -3.62 43.39
CA THR A 74 29.43 -2.56 43.62
C THR A 74 28.03 -3.18 43.56
N PRO A 75 27.03 -2.67 44.30
CA PRO A 75 25.66 -3.18 44.22
C PRO A 75 25.16 -3.37 42.79
N GLU A 76 25.51 -2.44 41.89
CA GLU A 76 25.16 -2.46 40.48
C GLU A 76 25.82 -3.61 39.72
N GLN A 77 27.10 -3.88 39.98
CA GLN A 77 27.83 -5.01 39.39
C GLN A 77 27.36 -6.36 39.94
N ALA A 78 27.01 -6.43 41.23
CA ALA A 78 26.43 -7.64 41.82
C ALA A 78 25.11 -7.98 41.13
N GLU A 79 24.23 -6.99 40.99
CA GLU A 79 22.93 -7.16 40.34
C GLU A 79 23.11 -7.54 38.86
N GLU A 80 24.05 -6.93 38.13
CA GLU A 80 24.32 -7.30 36.73
C GLU A 80 24.83 -8.74 36.58
N GLN A 81 25.72 -9.21 37.47
CA GLN A 81 26.21 -10.58 37.42
C GLN A 81 25.13 -11.61 37.80
N LEU A 82 24.31 -11.30 38.80
CA LEU A 82 23.17 -12.14 39.18
C LEU A 82 22.14 -12.20 38.05
N PHE A 83 21.83 -11.07 37.43
CA PHE A 83 20.97 -10.99 36.26
C PHE A 83 21.49 -11.89 35.13
N LYS A 84 22.77 -11.73 34.72
CA LYS A 84 23.40 -12.55 33.67
C LYS A 84 23.34 -14.05 33.97
N GLY A 85 23.61 -14.43 35.23
CA GLY A 85 23.61 -15.83 35.66
C GLY A 85 22.22 -16.45 35.70
N PHE A 86 21.25 -15.80 36.34
CA PHE A 86 19.90 -16.36 36.52
C PHE A 86 19.08 -16.37 35.23
N PHE A 87 19.20 -15.32 34.41
CA PHE A 87 18.45 -15.24 33.16
C PHE A 87 19.09 -16.01 32.01
N SER A 88 20.29 -16.59 32.19
CA SER A 88 20.99 -17.36 31.15
C SER A 88 20.96 -16.64 29.79
N ILE A 89 21.32 -15.35 29.80
CA ILE A 89 21.05 -14.40 28.71
C ILE A 89 21.48 -14.96 27.36
N ASP A 90 22.68 -15.54 27.27
CA ASP A 90 23.21 -16.10 26.02
C ASP A 90 22.31 -17.18 25.42
N SER A 91 21.72 -18.05 26.25
CA SER A 91 20.82 -19.11 25.80
C SER A 91 19.51 -18.55 25.27
N ILE A 92 18.96 -17.54 25.94
CA ILE A 92 17.70 -16.91 25.54
C ILE A 92 17.89 -16.09 24.26
N LEU A 93 18.96 -15.31 24.17
CA LEU A 93 19.30 -14.55 22.96
C LEU A 93 19.54 -15.49 21.78
N ALA A 94 20.19 -16.64 21.98
CA ALA A 94 20.35 -17.65 20.93
C ALA A 94 19.02 -18.25 20.47
N ARG A 95 18.10 -18.54 21.41
CA ARG A 95 16.74 -19.01 21.07
C ARG A 95 15.98 -17.98 20.25
N LEU A 96 15.93 -16.73 20.72
CA LEU A 96 15.21 -15.65 20.03
C LEU A 96 15.83 -15.31 18.67
N LYS A 97 17.15 -15.46 18.53
CA LYS A 97 17.82 -15.36 17.24
C LYS A 97 17.35 -16.44 16.27
N ASN A 98 17.19 -17.68 16.74
CA ASN A 98 16.64 -18.75 15.90
C ASN A 98 15.18 -18.50 15.53
N ASP A 99 14.38 -17.96 16.45
CA ASP A 99 12.98 -17.58 16.18
C ASP A 99 12.90 -16.49 15.10
N TYR A 100 13.75 -15.47 15.19
CA TYR A 100 13.88 -14.44 14.14
C TYR A 100 14.31 -15.04 12.80
N VAL A 101 15.34 -15.90 12.78
CA VAL A 101 15.80 -16.57 11.55
C VAL A 101 14.66 -17.36 10.92
N ARG A 102 13.97 -18.19 11.71
CA ARG A 102 12.82 -18.97 11.24
C ARG A 102 11.70 -18.08 10.69
N PHE A 103 11.39 -16.97 11.35
CA PHE A 103 10.42 -15.99 10.86
C PHE A 103 10.83 -15.44 9.50
N THR A 104 12.08 -15.00 9.34
CA THR A 104 12.58 -14.47 8.06
C THR A 104 12.62 -15.52 6.95
N GLU A 105 13.03 -16.75 7.27
CA GLU A 105 13.03 -17.89 6.35
C GLU A 105 11.62 -18.22 5.87
N ASN A 106 10.64 -18.25 6.77
CA ASN A 106 9.24 -18.49 6.40
C ASN A 106 8.67 -17.42 5.46
N ILE A 107 9.12 -16.17 5.59
CA ILE A 107 8.70 -15.08 4.69
C ILE A 107 9.32 -15.27 3.29
N VAL A 108 10.58 -15.70 3.21
CA VAL A 108 11.31 -15.71 1.94
C VAL A 108 11.36 -17.05 1.22
N ALA A 109 11.15 -18.16 1.94
CA ALA A 109 11.07 -19.51 1.40
C ALA A 109 10.09 -19.63 0.22
N PRO A 110 8.96 -18.92 0.18
CA PRO A 110 8.09 -18.93 -0.98
C PRO A 110 8.72 -18.36 -2.25
N PHE A 111 9.71 -17.44 -2.17
CA PHE A 111 10.21 -16.66 -3.32
C PHE A 111 11.29 -17.36 -4.14
N SER A 112 12.37 -17.82 -3.50
CA SER A 112 13.45 -18.58 -4.13
C SER A 112 14.39 -19.15 -3.07
N GLU A 113 15.15 -20.21 -3.38
CA GLU A 113 16.19 -20.73 -2.48
C GLU A 113 17.28 -19.68 -2.17
N SER A 114 17.53 -18.77 -3.11
CA SER A 114 18.49 -17.66 -2.97
C SER A 114 17.87 -16.40 -2.33
N ALA A 115 16.59 -16.45 -1.94
CA ALA A 115 15.88 -15.26 -1.47
C ALA A 115 16.40 -14.78 -0.12
N LYS A 116 16.43 -13.46 0.06
CA LYS A 116 16.89 -12.83 1.32
C LYS A 116 15.85 -11.88 1.86
N TYR A 117 15.66 -11.93 3.17
CA TYR A 117 14.75 -11.03 3.87
C TYR A 117 15.41 -9.66 4.01
N GLU A 118 14.65 -8.61 3.67
CA GLU A 118 15.05 -7.23 3.90
C GLU A 118 13.83 -6.43 4.39
N TYR A 119 13.95 -5.84 5.59
CA TYR A 119 12.89 -5.04 6.20
C TYR A 119 12.48 -3.87 5.30
N ILE A 120 11.17 -3.64 5.15
CA ILE A 120 10.61 -2.55 4.36
C ILE A 120 10.38 -1.37 5.30
N ASN A 121 11.13 -0.29 5.10
CA ASN A 121 11.01 0.90 5.92
C ASN A 121 9.88 1.79 5.41
N ALA A 122 8.64 1.44 5.78
CA ALA A 122 7.46 2.20 5.39
C ALA A 122 7.45 3.60 6.04
N PRO A 123 6.90 4.63 5.36
CA PRO A 123 6.76 5.96 5.93
C PRO A 123 5.95 5.91 7.22
N TYR A 124 6.39 6.63 8.26
CA TYR A 124 5.72 6.63 9.55
C TYR A 124 5.69 8.02 10.19
N GLN A 125 4.79 8.17 11.16
CA GLN A 125 4.67 9.37 11.98
C GLN A 125 4.87 9.04 13.45
N ILE A 126 5.52 9.93 14.19
CA ILE A 126 5.71 9.87 15.64
C ILE A 126 4.94 11.03 16.25
N ASN A 127 3.91 10.76 17.04
CA ASN A 127 3.06 11.79 17.67
C ASN A 127 2.61 12.87 16.66
N GLY A 128 2.27 12.46 15.43
CA GLY A 128 1.83 13.33 14.34
C GLY A 128 2.91 14.01 13.49
N ARG A 129 4.20 13.79 13.79
CA ARG A 129 5.33 14.32 12.98
C ARG A 129 5.95 13.22 12.14
N ALA A 130 6.36 13.52 10.91
CA ALA A 130 7.04 12.54 10.06
C ALA A 130 8.35 12.04 10.70
N GLY A 131 8.52 10.72 10.74
CA GLY A 131 9.76 10.10 11.17
C GLY A 131 10.81 10.09 10.06
N THR A 132 12.09 10.02 10.42
CA THR A 132 13.22 10.08 9.48
C THR A 132 14.07 8.81 9.45
N SER A 133 13.88 7.88 10.39
CA SER A 133 14.68 6.67 10.53
C SER A 133 13.84 5.42 10.23
N SER A 134 14.06 4.30 10.90
CA SER A 134 13.11 3.18 10.89
C SER A 134 12.31 3.15 12.20
N PRO A 135 11.05 2.69 12.20
CA PRO A 135 10.28 2.54 13.43
C PRO A 135 11.00 1.73 14.53
N ALA A 136 11.70 0.66 14.16
CA ALA A 136 12.46 -0.15 15.10
C ALA A 136 13.67 0.61 15.69
N PHE A 137 14.40 1.37 14.86
CA PHE A 137 15.51 2.20 15.31
C PHE A 137 15.04 3.33 16.24
N GLU A 138 13.90 3.93 15.90
CA GLU A 138 13.25 4.98 16.67
C GLU A 138 12.88 4.54 18.09
N ILE A 139 12.41 3.30 18.24
CA ILE A 139 12.14 2.70 19.55
C ILE A 139 13.47 2.39 20.26
N SER A 140 14.39 1.73 19.55
CA SER A 140 15.68 1.27 20.08
C SER A 140 16.56 2.41 20.61
N SER A 141 16.52 3.58 19.99
CA SER A 141 17.24 4.79 20.45
C SER A 141 16.69 5.42 21.73
N ARG A 142 15.47 5.06 22.15
CA ARG A 142 14.80 5.60 23.34
C ARG A 142 14.74 4.63 24.52
N LEU A 143 15.30 3.43 24.38
CA LEU A 143 15.27 2.41 25.44
C LEU A 143 16.11 2.81 26.65
N GLU A 144 17.17 3.61 26.46
CA GLU A 144 18.06 4.05 27.55
C GLU A 144 17.46 5.16 28.44
N VAL A 145 16.33 5.75 28.04
CA VAL A 145 15.69 6.83 28.81
C VAL A 145 15.21 6.29 30.16
N LYS A 146 15.66 6.89 31.27
CA LYS A 146 15.28 6.50 32.65
C LYS A 146 13.90 7.00 33.09
N LYS A 147 12.90 6.79 32.24
CA LYS A 147 11.48 7.07 32.50
C LYS A 147 10.68 5.89 31.91
N PRO A 148 9.60 5.39 32.53
CA PRO A 148 8.88 4.29 31.93
C PRO A 148 8.20 4.78 30.65
N THR A 149 8.16 3.94 29.62
CA THR A 149 7.72 4.35 28.29
C THR A 149 6.88 3.26 27.63
N LEU A 150 5.71 3.67 27.16
CA LEU A 150 4.81 2.88 26.33
C LEU A 150 4.99 3.28 24.86
N PHE A 151 5.44 2.35 24.03
CA PHE A 151 5.49 2.51 22.59
C PHE A 151 4.27 1.86 21.96
N LEU A 152 3.47 2.64 21.25
CA LEU A 152 2.30 2.17 20.53
C LEU A 152 2.56 2.22 19.02
N VAL A 153 2.75 1.07 18.38
CA VAL A 153 2.99 0.92 16.95
C VAL A 153 1.68 0.55 16.24
N GLU A 154 1.10 1.50 15.54
CA GLU A 154 -0.17 1.35 14.81
C GLU A 154 0.06 1.21 13.31
N ALA A 155 -0.53 0.18 12.69
CA ALA A 155 -0.53 0.03 11.24
C ALA A 155 -1.77 -0.72 10.73
N ALA A 156 -2.15 -0.51 9.46
CA ALA A 156 -3.14 -1.36 8.81
C ALA A 156 -2.61 -2.80 8.61
N ALA A 157 -3.49 -3.74 8.27
CA ALA A 157 -3.06 -5.09 7.89
C ALA A 157 -2.15 -5.02 6.66
N GLY A 158 -1.05 -5.76 6.66
CA GLY A 158 -0.08 -5.78 5.55
C GLY A 158 0.95 -4.65 5.54
N PHE A 159 0.86 -3.64 6.43
CA PHE A 159 1.79 -2.50 6.44
C PHE A 159 3.10 -2.75 7.23
N GLY A 160 3.32 -3.98 7.74
CA GLY A 160 4.60 -4.34 8.38
C GLY A 160 4.70 -4.14 9.90
N LYS A 161 3.58 -4.11 10.64
CA LYS A 161 3.60 -4.03 12.12
C LYS A 161 4.37 -5.18 12.78
N THR A 162 4.08 -6.43 12.39
CA THR A 162 4.78 -7.62 12.90
C THR A 162 6.24 -7.64 12.47
N CYS A 163 6.54 -7.26 11.23
CA CYS A 163 7.92 -7.09 10.75
C CYS A 163 8.70 -6.09 11.62
N THR A 164 8.05 -5.01 12.06
CA THR A 164 8.67 -3.99 12.93
C THR A 164 8.99 -4.55 14.32
N ALA A 165 8.11 -5.39 14.88
CA ALA A 165 8.35 -6.05 16.17
C ALA A 165 9.54 -7.01 16.11
N TYR A 166 9.64 -7.82 15.04
CA TYR A 166 10.76 -8.72 14.82
C TYR A 166 12.07 -7.99 14.51
N GLU A 167 12.02 -6.87 13.78
CA GLU A 167 13.21 -6.05 13.54
C GLU A 167 13.70 -5.40 14.84
N LEU A 168 12.79 -4.93 15.70
CA LEU A 168 13.17 -4.47 17.04
C LEU A 168 13.79 -5.59 17.88
N LEU A 169 13.20 -6.79 17.86
CA LEU A 169 13.74 -7.97 18.54
C LEU A 169 15.17 -8.25 18.09
N ARG A 170 15.43 -8.25 16.79
CA ARG A 170 16.77 -8.42 16.22
C ARG A 170 17.73 -7.36 16.73
N MET A 171 17.33 -6.08 16.69
CA MET A 171 18.18 -4.98 17.16
C MET A 171 18.54 -5.13 18.66
N LEU A 172 17.61 -5.60 19.48
CA LEU A 172 17.86 -5.88 20.90
C LEU A 172 18.87 -7.02 21.10
N ILE A 173 18.73 -8.10 20.31
CA ILE A 173 19.66 -9.24 20.34
C ILE A 173 21.07 -8.81 19.93
N GLU A 174 21.20 -7.98 18.89
CA GLU A 174 22.50 -7.51 18.38
C GLU A 174 23.22 -6.58 19.37
N ARG A 175 22.48 -5.75 20.13
CA ARG A 175 23.06 -4.90 21.18
C ARG A 175 23.45 -5.69 22.42
N GLY A 176 22.64 -6.68 22.82
CA GLY A 176 22.91 -7.52 24.00
C GLY A 176 22.81 -6.83 25.36
N GLU A 177 22.39 -5.55 25.39
CA GLU A 177 22.28 -4.74 26.61
C GLU A 177 20.97 -5.01 27.36
N HIS A 178 19.93 -5.44 26.64
CA HIS A 178 18.60 -5.69 27.16
C HIS A 178 18.12 -7.08 26.81
N LEU A 179 17.26 -7.65 27.65
CA LEU A 179 16.64 -8.94 27.44
C LEU A 179 15.21 -8.78 26.90
N PRO A 180 14.93 -9.15 25.64
CA PRO A 180 13.59 -9.09 25.10
C PRO A 180 12.67 -10.18 25.68
N LEU A 181 11.49 -9.77 26.16
CA LEU A 181 10.33 -10.62 26.37
C LEU A 181 9.38 -10.42 25.19
N PHE A 182 9.39 -11.37 24.25
CA PHE A 182 8.61 -11.28 23.01
C PHE A 182 7.40 -12.22 23.06
N SER A 183 6.22 -11.72 22.70
CA SER A 183 4.99 -12.53 22.63
C SER A 183 4.16 -12.19 21.39
N GLU A 184 3.70 -13.24 20.70
CA GLU A 184 2.71 -13.13 19.62
C GLU A 184 1.31 -13.46 20.15
N LEU A 185 0.47 -12.45 20.30
CA LEU A 185 -0.86 -12.59 20.88
C LEU A 185 -1.85 -13.29 19.95
N SER A 186 -1.51 -13.44 18.67
CA SER A 186 -2.31 -14.18 17.67
C SER A 186 -2.50 -15.68 18.01
N MET A 187 -1.56 -16.25 18.78
CA MET A 187 -1.51 -17.67 19.16
C MET A 187 -2.25 -17.99 20.46
N ASN A 188 -2.44 -17.01 21.35
CA ASN A 188 -3.01 -17.18 22.68
C ASN A 188 -4.48 -16.71 22.77
N ARG A 189 -5.33 -17.23 21.89
CA ARG A 189 -6.72 -16.78 21.76
C ARG A 189 -7.65 -17.22 22.91
N GLN A 190 -7.24 -18.12 23.80
CA GLN A 190 -8.15 -18.77 24.77
C GLN A 190 -8.29 -18.03 26.11
N ALA A 191 -7.29 -17.25 26.53
CA ALA A 191 -7.30 -16.58 27.82
C ALA A 191 -8.15 -15.28 27.80
N VAL A 192 -8.97 -15.08 28.86
CA VAL A 192 -9.93 -13.96 28.97
C VAL A 192 -9.31 -12.73 29.65
N ILE A 193 -8.25 -12.90 30.45
CA ILE A 193 -7.64 -11.83 31.25
C ILE A 193 -6.17 -11.66 30.84
N PHE A 194 -5.81 -10.46 30.39
CA PHE A 194 -4.48 -10.11 29.88
C PHE A 194 -3.36 -10.38 30.89
N ARG A 195 -3.58 -10.12 32.19
CA ARG A 195 -2.61 -10.41 33.25
C ARG A 195 -2.15 -11.87 33.25
N TYR A 196 -3.05 -12.82 33.02
CA TYR A 196 -2.68 -14.23 32.95
C TYR A 196 -1.91 -14.56 31.67
N ILE A 197 -2.18 -13.88 30.54
CA ILE A 197 -1.42 -14.06 29.29
C ILE A 197 0.04 -13.66 29.49
N LEU A 198 0.28 -12.50 30.10
CA LEU A 198 1.64 -12.03 30.32
C LEU A 198 2.39 -12.91 31.34
N LEU A 199 1.72 -13.35 32.41
CA LEU A 199 2.32 -14.27 33.37
C LEU A 199 2.65 -15.62 32.73
N ASP A 200 1.76 -16.18 31.91
CA ASP A 200 2.00 -17.43 31.18
C ASP A 200 3.18 -17.29 30.22
N GLU A 201 3.31 -16.14 29.53
CA GLU A 201 4.46 -15.89 28.67
C GLU A 201 5.77 -15.71 29.45
N ILE A 202 5.73 -15.07 30.62
CA ILE A 202 6.87 -14.97 31.52
C ILE A 202 7.30 -16.36 31.97
N ASP A 203 6.37 -17.20 32.41
CA ASP A 203 6.66 -18.54 32.91
C ASP A 203 7.15 -19.46 31.78
N ARG A 204 6.63 -19.30 30.56
CA ARG A 204 7.14 -20.00 29.36
C ARG A 204 8.53 -19.54 28.94
N SER A 205 8.77 -18.23 29.01
CA SER A 205 10.05 -17.63 28.63
C SER A 205 11.15 -17.92 29.66
N PHE A 206 10.78 -17.97 30.94
CA PHE A 206 11.67 -18.07 32.10
C PHE A 206 11.17 -19.11 33.13
N PRO A 207 11.11 -20.42 32.79
CA PRO A 207 10.44 -21.43 33.62
C PRO A 207 11.09 -21.69 34.98
N VAL A 208 12.34 -21.30 35.17
CA VAL A 208 13.11 -21.51 36.40
C VAL A 208 13.06 -20.28 37.32
N LEU A 209 12.58 -19.14 36.82
CA LEU A 209 12.57 -17.87 37.54
C LEU A 209 11.19 -17.56 38.10
N SER A 210 11.15 -16.89 39.25
CA SER A 210 9.88 -16.38 39.77
C SER A 210 9.38 -15.21 38.90
N SER A 211 8.09 -15.18 38.58
CA SER A 211 7.49 -14.10 37.78
C SER A 211 7.66 -12.73 38.44
N ARG A 212 7.76 -12.68 39.78
CA ARG A 212 8.05 -11.45 40.55
C ARG A 212 9.46 -10.90 40.28
N LEU A 213 10.47 -11.77 40.16
CA LEU A 213 11.82 -11.36 39.80
C LEU A 213 11.84 -10.75 38.39
N VAL A 214 11.18 -11.42 37.43
CA VAL A 214 11.09 -10.93 36.04
C VAL A 214 10.39 -9.56 35.98
N GLN A 215 9.27 -9.39 36.69
CA GLN A 215 8.59 -8.08 36.79
C GLN A 215 9.48 -7.00 37.39
N THR A 216 10.29 -7.33 38.39
CA THR A 216 11.24 -6.38 38.98
C THR A 216 12.31 -5.98 37.96
N GLU A 217 12.82 -6.92 37.17
CA GLU A 217 13.81 -6.62 36.13
C GLU A 217 13.22 -5.89 34.91
N MET A 218 11.91 -6.06 34.65
CA MET A 218 11.16 -5.20 33.73
C MET A 218 11.11 -3.76 34.25
N GLN A 219 10.77 -3.56 35.53
CA GLN A 219 10.75 -2.24 36.17
C GLN A 219 12.14 -1.59 36.24
N ASN A 220 13.21 -2.39 36.32
CA ASN A 220 14.59 -1.91 36.23
C ASN A 220 15.00 -1.53 34.79
N GLY A 221 14.19 -1.83 33.78
CA GLY A 221 14.49 -1.57 32.37
C GLY A 221 15.48 -2.56 31.73
N ARG A 222 15.80 -3.67 32.41
CA ARG A 222 16.68 -4.72 31.86
C ARG A 222 15.92 -5.66 30.93
N VAL A 223 14.63 -5.90 31.22
CA VAL A 223 13.74 -6.70 30.38
C VAL A 223 12.80 -5.78 29.60
N ILE A 224 12.80 -5.91 28.27
CA ILE A 224 11.99 -5.09 27.35
C ILE A 224 10.85 -5.96 26.81
N THR A 225 9.60 -5.54 27.01
CA THR A 225 8.43 -6.34 26.60
C THR A 225 7.93 -5.89 25.23
N ILE A 226 7.81 -6.84 24.30
CA ILE A 226 7.28 -6.63 22.94
C ILE A 226 6.06 -7.54 22.76
N LEU A 227 4.89 -6.94 22.55
CA LEU A 227 3.63 -7.64 22.36
C LEU A 227 3.11 -7.38 20.94
N ASP A 228 3.20 -8.38 20.07
CA ASP A 228 2.72 -8.30 18.70
C ASP A 228 1.24 -8.72 18.59
N GLY A 229 0.44 -7.91 17.90
CA GLY A 229 -0.95 -8.23 17.57
C GLY A 229 -1.93 -7.98 18.73
N PHE A 230 -1.75 -6.90 19.49
CA PHE A 230 -2.62 -6.55 20.62
C PHE A 230 -4.10 -6.41 20.23
N ASP A 231 -4.40 -6.03 18.98
CA ASP A 231 -5.78 -5.96 18.48
C ASP A 231 -6.50 -7.32 18.41
N GLU A 232 -5.78 -8.43 18.33
CA GLU A 232 -6.39 -9.77 18.28
C GLU A 232 -7.03 -10.15 19.64
N LEU A 233 -6.55 -9.57 20.74
CA LEU A 233 -7.20 -9.68 22.06
C LEU A 233 -8.47 -8.84 22.15
N LEU A 234 -8.56 -7.76 21.37
CA LEU A 234 -9.68 -6.80 21.40
C LEU A 234 -10.92 -7.26 20.62
N ARG A 235 -10.81 -8.30 19.76
CA ARG A 235 -11.91 -8.80 18.92
C ARG A 235 -12.84 -9.80 19.60
N LYS A 236 -12.52 -10.26 20.81
CA LYS A 236 -13.43 -11.07 21.64
C LYS A 236 -14.40 -10.17 22.41
N GLY A 237 -15.34 -9.58 21.67
CA GLY A 237 -16.39 -8.73 22.19
C GLY A 237 -17.01 -8.02 20.99
N GLU A 238 -18.33 -8.17 20.83
CA GLU A 238 -19.13 -7.74 19.68
C GLU A 238 -18.71 -6.37 19.11
N GLU A 239 -18.85 -6.22 17.79
CA GLU A 239 -18.69 -4.95 17.07
C GLU A 239 -19.54 -3.86 17.76
N GLY A 240 -18.91 -3.08 18.64
CA GLY A 240 -19.58 -2.09 19.49
C GLY A 240 -19.19 -2.08 20.98
N GLY A 241 -18.33 -2.99 21.45
CA GLY A 241 -17.97 -3.04 22.88
C GLY A 241 -17.16 -1.82 23.38
N ASP A 242 -17.80 -1.04 24.25
CA ASP A 242 -17.31 0.11 25.03
C ASP A 242 -15.89 -0.06 25.61
N PHE A 243 -15.18 1.06 25.75
CA PHE A 243 -13.86 1.15 26.38
C PHE A 243 -13.81 0.47 27.76
N GLU A 244 -14.93 0.46 28.50
CA GLU A 244 -15.08 -0.16 29.83
C GLU A 244 -14.68 -1.64 29.87
N ASN A 245 -14.91 -2.41 28.80
CA ASN A 245 -14.53 -3.82 28.75
C ASN A 245 -13.02 -4.05 28.52
N LYS A 246 -12.30 -3.00 28.10
CA LYS A 246 -10.89 -3.05 27.66
C LYS A 246 -9.95 -2.30 28.60
N GLU A 247 -10.49 -1.40 29.42
CA GLU A 247 -9.77 -0.67 30.48
C GLU A 247 -8.95 -1.60 31.41
N PRO A 248 -9.45 -2.77 31.88
CA PRO A 248 -8.65 -3.64 32.75
C PRO A 248 -7.33 -4.13 32.14
N MET A 249 -7.26 -4.26 30.81
CA MET A 249 -6.04 -4.67 30.12
C MET A 249 -5.03 -3.52 30.06
N LEU A 250 -5.49 -2.30 29.79
CA LEU A 250 -4.65 -1.10 29.82
C LEU A 250 -4.15 -0.80 31.22
N GLU A 251 -5.00 -0.97 32.25
CA GLU A 251 -4.62 -0.85 33.66
C GLU A 251 -3.51 -1.85 34.03
N THR A 252 -3.59 -3.11 33.58
CA THR A 252 -2.52 -4.09 33.79
C THR A 252 -1.19 -3.63 33.18
N ILE A 253 -1.23 -2.98 32.02
CA ILE A 253 -0.04 -2.40 31.36
C ILE A 253 0.47 -1.20 32.18
N GLY A 254 -0.44 -0.34 32.65
CA GLY A 254 -0.13 0.78 33.55
C GLY A 254 0.57 0.34 34.83
N GLU A 255 0.07 -0.70 35.50
CA GLU A 255 0.69 -1.30 36.70
C GLU A 255 2.15 -1.74 36.46
N LEU A 256 2.47 -2.20 35.25
CA LEU A 256 3.80 -2.67 34.87
C LEU A 256 4.72 -1.55 34.37
N LEU A 257 4.17 -0.41 33.94
CA LEU A 257 4.91 0.76 33.45
C LEU A 257 5.43 1.63 34.60
N THR A 258 6.21 1.04 35.50
CA THR A 258 6.83 1.74 36.63
C THR A 258 8.36 1.68 36.56
N GLY A 259 9.04 2.64 37.20
CA GLY A 259 10.50 2.72 37.21
C GLY A 259 11.09 3.10 35.85
N CYS A 260 11.76 2.15 35.19
CA CYS A 260 12.37 2.29 33.87
C CYS A 260 11.78 1.31 32.84
N ALA A 261 10.59 0.74 33.12
CA ALA A 261 9.95 -0.25 32.26
C ALA A 261 9.68 0.26 30.83
N LYS A 262 9.89 -0.62 29.85
CA LYS A 262 9.64 -0.37 28.43
C LYS A 262 8.71 -1.44 27.87
N ILE A 263 7.56 -1.00 27.36
CA ILE A 263 6.58 -1.88 26.75
C ILE A 263 6.29 -1.39 25.33
N VAL A 264 6.37 -2.30 24.36
CA VAL A 264 6.09 -2.05 22.94
C VAL A 264 4.88 -2.87 22.53
N LEU A 265 3.85 -2.20 22.04
CA LEU A 265 2.62 -2.81 21.55
C LEU A 265 2.50 -2.60 20.05
N THR A 266 2.23 -3.66 19.30
CA THR A 266 1.76 -3.51 17.91
C THR A 266 0.26 -3.76 17.84
N THR A 267 -0.44 -2.93 17.06
CA THR A 267 -1.90 -3.03 16.94
C THR A 267 -2.39 -2.49 15.60
N ARG A 268 -3.59 -2.90 15.20
CA ARG A 268 -4.30 -2.23 14.10
C ARG A 268 -4.78 -0.86 14.55
N ARG A 269 -4.99 0.03 13.58
CA ARG A 269 -5.74 1.27 13.84
C ARG A 269 -7.14 0.88 14.30
N THR A 270 -7.45 1.19 15.55
CA THR A 270 -8.74 0.89 16.16
C THR A 270 -9.28 2.15 16.82
N VAL A 271 -10.61 2.28 16.85
CA VAL A 271 -11.29 3.40 17.52
C VAL A 271 -10.87 3.52 18.99
N LEU A 272 -10.48 2.40 19.62
CA LEU A 272 -10.00 2.38 21.00
C LEU A 272 -8.86 3.37 21.25
N PHE A 273 -7.83 3.37 20.40
CA PHE A 273 -6.63 4.20 20.59
C PHE A 273 -6.75 5.62 20.00
N GLU A 274 -7.93 5.94 19.46
CA GLU A 274 -8.25 7.27 18.91
C GLU A 274 -9.42 7.94 19.64
N GLY A 275 -10.09 7.23 20.56
CA GLY A 275 -11.24 7.75 21.30
C GLY A 275 -10.84 8.55 22.55
N ASP A 276 -11.75 9.43 22.98
CA ASP A 276 -11.58 10.32 24.14
C ASP A 276 -11.27 9.56 25.44
N ALA A 277 -11.76 8.33 25.57
CA ALA A 277 -11.53 7.50 26.74
C ALA A 277 -10.06 7.07 26.88
N PHE A 278 -9.39 6.71 25.78
CA PHE A 278 -7.96 6.40 25.79
C PHE A 278 -7.13 7.67 26.06
N HIS A 279 -7.50 8.81 25.47
CA HIS A 279 -6.86 10.08 25.78
C HIS A 279 -6.99 10.44 27.27
N SER A 280 -8.19 10.27 27.83
CA SER A 280 -8.42 10.48 29.27
C SER A 280 -7.59 9.53 30.14
N TRP A 281 -7.43 8.27 29.71
CA TRP A 281 -6.59 7.29 30.42
C TRP A 281 -5.09 7.65 30.36
N VAL A 282 -4.61 8.12 29.21
CA VAL A 282 -3.23 8.61 29.05
C VAL A 282 -3.01 9.87 29.88
N ASP A 283 -3.96 10.80 29.91
CA ASP A 283 -3.87 12.03 30.69
C ASP A 283 -3.85 11.74 32.20
N LYS A 284 -4.63 10.75 32.66
CA LYS A 284 -4.59 10.27 34.07
C LYS A 284 -3.20 9.74 34.46
N HIS A 285 -2.46 9.15 33.52
CA HIS A 285 -1.16 8.53 33.74
C HIS A 285 0.01 9.33 33.13
N ALA A 286 -0.21 10.61 32.79
CA ALA A 286 0.80 11.43 32.11
C ALA A 286 2.07 11.65 32.95
N ASP A 287 1.91 11.65 34.28
CA ASP A 287 3.02 11.73 35.24
C ASP A 287 3.70 10.37 35.48
N ASP A 288 3.01 9.27 35.18
CA ASP A 288 3.49 7.92 35.46
C ASP A 288 4.43 7.42 34.36
N PHE A 289 4.07 7.57 33.07
CA PHE A 289 4.88 7.09 31.94
C PHE A 289 4.78 7.98 30.69
N ASP A 290 5.76 7.85 29.78
CA ASP A 290 5.72 8.50 28.47
C ASP A 290 5.01 7.63 27.43
N LEU A 291 4.07 8.21 26.68
CA LEU A 291 3.47 7.57 25.51
C LEU A 291 4.13 8.05 24.21
N ILE A 292 4.63 7.09 23.42
CA ILE A 292 5.18 7.35 22.08
C ILE A 292 4.36 6.59 21.06
N LYS A 293 3.59 7.33 20.26
CA LYS A 293 2.69 6.78 19.24
C LYS A 293 3.36 6.81 17.87
N ILE A 294 3.66 5.64 17.33
CA ILE A 294 4.28 5.43 16.02
C ILE A 294 3.22 4.89 15.06
N ARG A 295 2.87 5.68 14.05
CA ARG A 295 1.87 5.34 13.03
C ARG A 295 2.55 5.02 11.71
N ILE A 296 2.55 3.75 11.32
CA ILE A 296 3.05 3.30 10.03
C ILE A 296 2.00 3.58 8.95
N SER A 297 2.44 4.13 7.83
CA SER A 297 1.63 4.46 6.65
C SER A 297 1.83 3.42 5.54
N GLU A 298 1.05 3.53 4.48
CA GLU A 298 1.14 2.60 3.34
C GLU A 298 2.48 2.73 2.63
N PRO A 299 3.25 1.63 2.49
CA PRO A 299 4.52 1.66 1.78
C PRO A 299 4.30 1.90 0.28
N GLN A 300 5.04 2.85 -0.28
CA GLN A 300 5.06 3.18 -1.69
C GLN A 300 6.06 2.29 -2.44
N VAL A 301 5.95 2.15 -3.76
CA VAL A 301 6.84 1.28 -4.58
C VAL A 301 8.33 1.54 -4.31
N LYS A 302 8.71 2.80 -4.11
CA LYS A 302 10.07 3.22 -3.75
C LYS A 302 10.58 2.73 -2.39
N ASP A 303 9.67 2.41 -1.48
CA ASP A 303 9.99 1.86 -0.15
C ASP A 303 10.20 0.34 -0.25
N TRP A 304 9.58 -0.31 -1.23
CA TRP A 304 9.71 -1.75 -1.49
C TRP A 304 10.95 -2.12 -2.27
N LEU A 305 11.41 -1.30 -3.20
CA LEU A 305 12.54 -1.63 -4.08
C LEU A 305 13.68 -0.63 -3.90
N PRO A 306 14.92 -1.11 -3.74
CA PRO A 306 16.10 -0.24 -3.76
C PRO A 306 16.18 0.57 -5.06
N VAL A 307 16.77 1.77 -4.99
CA VAL A 307 16.89 2.71 -6.12
C VAL A 307 17.49 2.05 -7.36
N HIS A 308 18.53 1.22 -7.20
CA HIS A 308 19.16 0.55 -8.34
C HIS A 308 18.23 -0.44 -9.07
N ARG A 309 17.31 -1.11 -8.35
CA ARG A 309 16.31 -2.01 -8.94
C ARG A 309 15.25 -1.21 -9.70
N LEU A 310 14.80 -0.09 -9.14
CA LEU A 310 13.86 0.82 -9.81
C LEU A 310 14.44 1.36 -11.12
N SER A 311 15.66 1.90 -11.08
CA SER A 311 16.32 2.41 -12.29
C SER A 311 16.53 1.33 -13.35
N SER A 312 16.78 0.07 -12.94
CA SER A 312 16.88 -1.05 -13.87
C SER A 312 15.55 -1.39 -14.54
N LEU A 313 14.43 -1.34 -13.81
CA LEU A 313 13.09 -1.56 -14.36
C LEU A 313 12.72 -0.44 -15.34
N GLU A 314 12.96 0.82 -14.97
CA GLU A 314 12.74 1.98 -15.83
C GLU A 314 13.55 1.90 -17.13
N THR A 315 14.84 1.50 -17.04
CA THR A 315 15.72 1.33 -18.21
C THR A 315 15.22 0.20 -19.13
N ALA A 316 14.63 -0.85 -18.57
CA ALA A 316 14.00 -1.94 -19.32
C ALA A 316 12.63 -1.57 -19.90
N GLY A 317 12.14 -0.34 -19.67
CA GLY A 317 10.82 0.11 -20.11
C GLY A 317 9.66 -0.50 -19.31
N ILE A 318 9.93 -0.96 -18.09
CA ILE A 318 8.92 -1.51 -17.17
C ILE A 318 8.42 -0.38 -16.28
N ASP A 319 7.20 0.08 -16.53
CA ASP A 319 6.49 0.95 -15.61
C ASP A 319 5.91 0.13 -14.46
N ILE A 320 6.70 0.00 -13.40
CA ILE A 320 6.36 -0.81 -12.23
C ILE A 320 5.16 -0.24 -11.47
N GLU A 321 4.91 1.07 -11.50
CA GLU A 321 3.81 1.68 -10.74
C GLU A 321 2.45 1.18 -11.22
N ASN A 322 2.32 0.91 -12.52
CA ASN A 322 1.09 0.42 -13.15
C ASN A 322 0.78 -1.07 -12.85
N ILE A 323 1.78 -1.86 -12.47
CA ILE A 323 1.62 -3.30 -12.18
C ILE A 323 1.90 -3.66 -10.72
N ALA A 324 2.34 -2.68 -9.92
CA ALA A 324 2.75 -2.86 -8.54
C ALA A 324 1.62 -3.41 -7.67
N ASN A 325 1.91 -4.52 -7.01
CA ASN A 325 1.12 -5.02 -5.90
C ASN A 325 2.08 -5.61 -4.85
N PRO A 326 1.68 -5.71 -3.57
CA PRO A 326 2.58 -6.15 -2.50
C PRO A 326 3.25 -7.50 -2.78
N VAL A 327 2.59 -8.41 -3.50
CA VAL A 327 3.14 -9.74 -3.80
C VAL A 327 4.23 -9.67 -4.86
N LEU A 328 3.97 -8.94 -5.96
CA LEU A 328 4.99 -8.68 -6.99
C LEU A 328 6.19 -7.93 -6.41
N LEU A 329 5.94 -6.90 -5.60
CA LEU A 329 6.99 -6.11 -4.96
C LEU A 329 7.81 -6.94 -3.97
N SER A 330 7.16 -7.83 -3.21
CA SER A 330 7.86 -8.78 -2.32
C SER A 330 8.75 -9.72 -3.13
N TYR A 331 8.23 -10.29 -4.22
CA TYR A 331 9.01 -11.15 -5.12
C TYR A 331 10.23 -10.40 -5.67
N LEU A 332 10.01 -9.22 -6.25
CA LEU A 332 11.06 -8.38 -6.80
C LEU A 332 12.04 -7.84 -5.78
N ARG A 333 11.72 -7.79 -4.49
CA ARG A 333 12.64 -7.42 -3.41
C ARG A 333 13.47 -8.60 -2.95
N CYS A 334 12.83 -9.75 -2.74
CA CYS A 334 13.46 -10.89 -2.06
C CYS A 334 14.39 -11.71 -2.97
N ILE A 335 14.16 -11.75 -4.28
CA ILE A 335 15.03 -12.50 -5.21
C ILE A 335 16.46 -11.95 -5.26
N SER A 336 17.42 -12.80 -5.62
CA SER A 336 18.82 -12.41 -5.79
C SER A 336 19.01 -11.37 -6.91
N ASP A 337 20.09 -10.59 -6.88
CA ASP A 337 20.37 -9.61 -7.95
C ASP A 337 20.55 -10.27 -9.34
N ALA A 338 21.05 -11.51 -9.36
CA ALA A 338 21.18 -12.28 -10.59
C ALA A 338 19.83 -12.69 -11.16
N ASP A 339 18.92 -13.16 -10.30
CA ASP A 339 17.55 -13.51 -10.70
C ASP A 339 16.75 -12.27 -11.07
N PHE A 340 16.92 -11.18 -10.32
CA PHE A 340 16.33 -9.87 -10.62
C PHE A 340 16.73 -9.38 -12.02
N SER A 341 18.03 -9.42 -12.34
CA SER A 341 18.54 -9.02 -13.65
C SER A 341 17.97 -9.87 -14.79
N ARG A 342 17.72 -11.16 -14.54
CA ARG A 342 17.07 -12.05 -15.50
C ARG A 342 15.61 -11.67 -15.71
N VAL A 343 14.82 -11.52 -14.64
CA VAL A 343 13.38 -11.24 -14.74
C VAL A 343 13.07 -9.83 -15.24
N SER A 344 13.94 -8.86 -14.96
CA SER A 344 13.79 -7.47 -15.39
C SER A 344 14.25 -7.20 -16.83
N THR A 345 14.67 -8.23 -17.59
CA THR A 345 15.13 -8.07 -18.98
C THR A 345 14.04 -7.49 -19.89
N THR A 346 12.81 -7.98 -19.75
CA THR A 346 11.66 -7.49 -20.51
C THR A 346 10.40 -7.52 -19.65
N PRO A 347 9.45 -6.59 -19.87
CA PRO A 347 8.18 -6.63 -19.17
C PRO A 347 7.40 -7.95 -19.35
N GLN A 348 7.45 -8.55 -20.56
CA GLN A 348 6.77 -9.81 -20.84
C GLN A 348 7.25 -10.93 -19.91
N TYR A 349 8.57 -11.07 -19.83
CA TYR A 349 9.19 -12.10 -19.02
C TYR A 349 8.95 -11.89 -17.52
N LEU A 350 8.95 -10.63 -17.06
CA LEU A 350 8.58 -10.30 -15.68
C LEU A 350 7.16 -10.78 -15.35
N VAL A 351 6.19 -10.47 -16.21
CA VAL A 351 4.79 -10.85 -15.98
C VAL A 351 4.62 -12.37 -16.02
N GLU A 352 5.23 -13.06 -16.98
CA GLU A 352 5.21 -14.53 -17.05
C GLU A 352 5.79 -15.16 -15.78
N LYS A 353 6.96 -14.71 -15.35
CA LYS A 353 7.61 -15.21 -14.14
C LYS A 353 6.83 -14.91 -12.87
N TYR A 354 6.17 -13.75 -12.79
CA TYR A 354 5.27 -13.43 -11.67
C TYR A 354 4.10 -14.42 -11.57
N PHE A 355 3.42 -14.73 -12.67
CA PHE A 355 2.30 -15.68 -12.65
C PHE A 355 2.77 -17.11 -12.39
N GLU A 356 3.83 -17.57 -13.05
CA GLU A 356 4.45 -18.89 -12.80
C GLU A 356 4.80 -19.05 -11.32
N PHE A 357 5.48 -18.05 -10.75
CA PHE A 357 5.80 -17.97 -9.33
C PHE A 357 4.57 -18.08 -8.42
N MET A 358 3.53 -17.29 -8.70
CA MET A 358 2.31 -17.28 -7.89
C MET A 358 1.60 -18.63 -7.89
N LEU A 359 1.58 -19.32 -9.03
CA LEU A 359 0.93 -20.62 -9.20
C LEU A 359 1.75 -21.74 -8.55
N ASP A 360 3.08 -21.72 -8.71
CA ASP A 360 3.98 -22.69 -8.06
C ASP A 360 3.91 -22.59 -6.54
N ARG A 361 3.80 -21.36 -6.01
CA ARG A 361 3.62 -21.14 -4.57
C ARG A 361 2.36 -21.81 -4.01
N GLU A 362 1.28 -21.89 -4.80
CA GLU A 362 0.02 -22.52 -4.37
C GLU A 362 0.12 -24.04 -4.23
N ILE A 363 1.03 -24.68 -4.97
CA ILE A 363 1.33 -26.12 -4.86
C ILE A 363 1.71 -26.45 -3.41
N THR A 364 2.66 -25.70 -2.85
CA THR A 364 3.11 -25.90 -1.47
C THR A 364 2.12 -25.36 -0.45
N ARG A 365 1.57 -24.14 -0.67
CA ARG A 365 0.69 -23.47 0.30
C ARG A 365 -0.58 -24.26 0.60
N GLN A 366 -1.17 -24.89 -0.41
CA GLN A 366 -2.44 -25.60 -0.30
C GLN A 366 -2.26 -27.13 -0.33
N ASP A 367 -1.03 -27.64 -0.43
CA ASP A 367 -0.75 -29.03 -0.80
C ASP A 367 -1.59 -29.43 -2.03
N LEU A 368 -1.41 -28.67 -3.11
CA LEU A 368 -2.17 -28.78 -4.35
C LEU A 368 -1.30 -29.48 -5.41
N GLN A 369 -1.61 -30.73 -5.73
CA GLN A 369 -0.87 -31.52 -6.73
C GLN A 369 -1.30 -31.16 -8.17
N LEU A 370 -1.22 -29.87 -8.49
CA LEU A 370 -1.47 -29.31 -9.82
C LEU A 370 -0.31 -28.38 -10.18
N ASP A 371 0.42 -28.70 -11.24
CA ASP A 371 1.43 -27.79 -11.79
C ASP A 371 0.82 -26.46 -12.26
N ALA A 372 1.66 -25.43 -12.41
CA ALA A 372 1.23 -24.09 -12.81
C ALA A 372 0.39 -24.08 -14.10
N SER A 373 0.71 -24.94 -15.08
CA SER A 373 -0.02 -25.00 -16.35
C SER A 373 -1.47 -25.45 -16.16
N LYS A 374 -1.70 -26.46 -15.32
CA LYS A 374 -3.05 -26.94 -15.00
C LYS A 374 -3.83 -25.94 -14.17
N GLN A 375 -3.18 -25.24 -13.24
CA GLN A 375 -3.82 -24.17 -12.49
C GLN A 375 -4.26 -23.01 -13.41
N GLN A 376 -3.45 -22.65 -14.41
CA GLN A 376 -3.84 -21.64 -15.41
C GLN A 376 -5.08 -22.05 -16.21
N ILE A 377 -5.21 -23.34 -16.57
CA ILE A 377 -6.41 -23.84 -17.26
C ILE A 377 -7.66 -23.60 -16.41
N VAL A 378 -7.61 -23.97 -15.13
CA VAL A 378 -8.74 -23.77 -14.21
C VAL A 378 -9.08 -22.29 -14.07
N LEU A 379 -8.09 -21.43 -13.78
CA LEU A 379 -8.33 -20.00 -13.59
C LEU A 379 -8.82 -19.31 -14.88
N SER A 380 -8.31 -19.73 -16.05
CA SER A 380 -8.80 -19.25 -17.34
C SER A 380 -10.26 -19.67 -17.56
N SER A 381 -10.65 -20.89 -17.16
CA SER A 381 -12.04 -21.34 -17.27
C SER A 381 -13.02 -20.53 -16.41
N ILE A 382 -12.56 -19.98 -15.28
CA ILE A 382 -13.36 -19.06 -14.45
C ILE A 382 -13.50 -17.71 -15.16
N ALA A 383 -12.41 -17.19 -15.73
CA ALA A 383 -12.45 -15.94 -16.49
C ALA A 383 -13.34 -16.04 -17.75
N ASP A 384 -13.30 -17.17 -18.45
CA ASP A 384 -14.18 -17.46 -19.59
C ASP A 384 -15.66 -17.44 -19.18
N ASP A 385 -16.01 -18.08 -18.06
CA ASP A 385 -17.37 -18.12 -17.52
C ASP A 385 -17.87 -16.75 -17.07
N MET A 386 -17.00 -15.98 -16.42
CA MET A 386 -17.24 -14.57 -16.08
C MET A 386 -17.57 -13.74 -17.32
N MET A 387 -16.84 -13.92 -18.43
CA MET A 387 -17.12 -13.23 -19.69
C MET A 387 -18.42 -13.70 -20.34
N GLU A 388 -18.71 -15.00 -20.32
CA GLU A 388 -19.90 -15.57 -20.96
C GLU A 388 -21.19 -15.11 -20.28
N TYR A 389 -21.18 -15.03 -18.94
CA TYR A 389 -22.36 -14.66 -18.14
C TYR A 389 -22.34 -13.22 -17.62
N GLY A 390 -21.32 -12.43 -17.95
CA GLY A 390 -21.30 -10.98 -17.71
C GLY A 390 -21.14 -10.57 -16.24
N TYR A 391 -20.40 -11.35 -15.44
CA TYR A 391 -20.14 -11.07 -14.02
C TYR A 391 -18.63 -11.01 -13.71
N THR A 392 -18.24 -10.29 -12.65
CA THR A 392 -16.83 -10.15 -12.23
C THR A 392 -16.53 -10.79 -10.87
N SER A 393 -17.57 -11.21 -10.16
CA SER A 393 -17.50 -11.96 -8.89
C SER A 393 -18.81 -12.71 -8.65
N GLU A 394 -18.76 -13.91 -8.08
CA GLU A 394 -19.94 -14.73 -7.78
C GLU A 394 -19.79 -15.50 -6.46
N GLN A 395 -20.88 -16.08 -5.94
CA GLN A 395 -20.86 -16.94 -4.76
C GLN A 395 -19.81 -18.03 -4.87
N ARG A 396 -19.12 -18.28 -3.75
CA ARG A 396 -18.08 -19.30 -3.69
C ARG A 396 -18.55 -20.66 -4.20
N ASP A 397 -19.74 -21.08 -3.79
CA ASP A 397 -20.28 -22.40 -4.13
C ASP A 397 -20.49 -22.55 -5.64
N TYR A 398 -20.89 -21.46 -6.32
CA TYR A 398 -21.03 -21.43 -7.77
C TYR A 398 -19.68 -21.61 -8.46
N ILE A 399 -18.63 -20.89 -8.02
CA ILE A 399 -17.29 -21.01 -8.58
C ILE A 399 -16.74 -22.43 -8.37
N VAL A 400 -16.97 -23.03 -7.21
CA VAL A 400 -16.57 -24.42 -6.91
C VAL A 400 -17.30 -25.40 -7.83
N ASP A 401 -18.61 -25.26 -8.00
CA ASP A 401 -19.40 -26.09 -8.92
C ASP A 401 -18.92 -25.96 -10.37
N HIS A 402 -18.65 -24.73 -10.83
CA HIS A 402 -18.10 -24.47 -12.15
C HIS A 402 -16.76 -25.18 -12.40
N ILE A 403 -15.81 -25.04 -11.45
CA ILE A 403 -14.51 -25.71 -11.52
C ILE A 403 -14.70 -27.23 -11.66
N GLN A 404 -15.61 -27.81 -10.88
CA GLN A 404 -15.89 -29.25 -10.93
C GLN A 404 -16.50 -29.68 -12.26
N ARG A 405 -17.45 -28.92 -12.80
CA ARG A 405 -18.13 -29.25 -14.06
C ARG A 405 -17.17 -29.18 -15.25
N VAL A 406 -16.41 -28.10 -15.38
CA VAL A 406 -15.55 -27.85 -16.55
C VAL A 406 -14.24 -28.65 -16.48
N ASN A 407 -13.63 -28.74 -15.29
CA ASN A 407 -12.29 -29.30 -15.13
C ASN A 407 -12.30 -30.71 -14.51
N SER A 408 -13.42 -31.43 -14.55
CA SER A 408 -13.62 -32.72 -13.88
C SER A 408 -12.47 -33.72 -14.10
N LYS A 409 -12.03 -33.90 -15.35
CA LYS A 409 -10.93 -34.83 -15.68
C LYS A 409 -9.59 -34.40 -15.08
N LEU A 410 -9.29 -33.10 -15.13
CA LEU A 410 -8.08 -32.53 -14.56
C LEU A 410 -8.06 -32.70 -13.03
N LEU A 411 -9.21 -32.59 -12.36
CA LEU A 411 -9.35 -32.85 -10.93
C LEU A 411 -9.19 -34.35 -10.59
N GLU A 412 -9.67 -35.27 -11.44
CA GLU A 412 -9.43 -36.71 -11.28
C GLU A 412 -7.95 -37.04 -11.36
N ASP A 413 -7.27 -36.54 -12.39
CA ASP A 413 -5.84 -36.75 -12.60
C ASP A 413 -5.03 -36.18 -11.43
N ALA A 414 -5.40 -35.00 -10.93
CA ALA A 414 -4.81 -34.42 -9.74
C ALA A 414 -5.02 -35.29 -8.50
N ALA A 415 -6.25 -35.75 -8.23
CA ALA A 415 -6.53 -36.62 -7.09
C ALA A 415 -5.72 -37.93 -7.13
N MET A 416 -5.48 -38.49 -8.32
CA MET A 416 -4.68 -39.71 -8.48
C MET A 416 -3.22 -39.53 -8.10
N SER A 417 -2.67 -38.32 -8.20
CA SER A 417 -1.28 -38.01 -7.85
C SER A 417 -1.01 -37.99 -6.33
N TYR A 418 -2.06 -37.88 -5.51
CA TYR A 418 -1.94 -37.97 -4.06
C TYR A 418 -1.75 -39.41 -3.58
N PRO A 419 -1.02 -39.63 -2.46
CA PRO A 419 -0.94 -40.93 -1.81
C PRO A 419 -2.33 -41.48 -1.45
N ALA A 420 -2.55 -42.78 -1.61
CA ALA A 420 -3.85 -43.42 -1.38
C ALA A 420 -4.43 -43.17 0.03
N SER A 421 -3.59 -42.93 1.03
CA SER A 421 -3.97 -42.64 2.41
C SER A 421 -4.50 -41.22 2.65
N SER A 422 -4.21 -40.27 1.75
CA SER A 422 -4.52 -38.83 1.90
C SER A 422 -5.16 -38.25 0.65
N ARG A 423 -5.70 -39.10 -0.22
CA ARG A 423 -6.26 -38.71 -1.51
C ARG A 423 -7.51 -37.83 -1.30
N PRO A 424 -7.48 -36.56 -1.73
CA PRO A 424 -8.63 -35.68 -1.60
C PRO A 424 -9.72 -36.00 -2.61
N THR A 425 -10.94 -35.57 -2.30
CA THR A 425 -12.07 -35.62 -3.25
C THR A 425 -11.95 -34.51 -4.31
N LYS A 426 -12.71 -34.63 -5.42
CA LYS A 426 -12.76 -33.56 -6.44
C LYS A 426 -13.23 -32.23 -5.85
N GLU A 427 -14.21 -32.29 -4.96
CA GLU A 427 -14.77 -31.14 -4.28
C GLU A 427 -13.74 -30.47 -3.37
N GLU A 428 -12.90 -31.24 -2.68
CA GLU A 428 -11.82 -30.69 -1.86
C GLU A 428 -10.76 -29.98 -2.73
N ILE A 429 -10.36 -30.56 -3.86
CA ILE A 429 -9.42 -29.93 -4.80
C ILE A 429 -10.05 -28.65 -5.40
N ALA A 430 -11.31 -28.70 -5.82
CA ALA A 430 -12.03 -27.53 -6.34
C ALA A 430 -12.15 -26.42 -5.28
N ASN A 431 -12.36 -26.79 -4.01
CA ASN A 431 -12.37 -25.85 -2.89
C ASN A 431 -10.99 -25.20 -2.66
N LYS A 432 -9.90 -25.96 -2.77
CA LYS A 432 -8.53 -25.42 -2.73
C LYS A 432 -8.34 -24.37 -3.84
N LEU A 433 -8.70 -24.72 -5.08
CA LEU A 433 -8.64 -23.82 -6.25
C LEU A 433 -9.53 -22.58 -6.10
N ALA A 434 -10.74 -22.68 -5.54
CA ALA A 434 -11.58 -21.52 -5.25
C ALA A 434 -11.04 -20.63 -4.11
N SER A 435 -10.05 -21.11 -3.34
CA SER A 435 -9.32 -20.37 -2.30
C SER A 435 -7.92 -19.94 -2.76
N HIS A 436 -7.64 -20.00 -4.06
CA HIS A 436 -6.36 -19.62 -4.65
C HIS A 436 -6.01 -18.16 -4.32
N ALA A 437 -4.73 -17.84 -4.13
CA ALA A 437 -4.28 -16.49 -3.79
C ALA A 437 -4.55 -15.41 -4.87
N LEU A 438 -5.02 -15.82 -6.05
CA LEU A 438 -5.38 -14.93 -7.15
C LEU A 438 -6.87 -14.61 -7.14
N LEU A 439 -7.63 -15.26 -6.25
CA LEU A 439 -9.04 -15.02 -5.98
C LEU A 439 -9.18 -14.43 -4.58
N ASP A 440 -10.05 -13.43 -4.43
CA ASP A 440 -10.33 -12.80 -3.15
C ASP A 440 -11.81 -12.45 -3.03
N ARG A 441 -12.25 -12.18 -1.80
CA ARG A 441 -13.62 -11.72 -1.52
C ARG A 441 -13.82 -10.33 -2.10
N SER A 442 -14.96 -10.12 -2.75
CA SER A 442 -15.34 -8.80 -3.25
C SER A 442 -15.48 -7.83 -2.08
N GLN A 443 -14.82 -6.67 -2.18
CA GLN A 443 -14.93 -5.62 -1.16
C GLN A 443 -16.37 -5.10 -1.00
N ARG A 444 -17.17 -5.15 -2.08
CA ARG A 444 -18.57 -4.69 -2.07
C ARG A 444 -19.52 -5.77 -1.57
N GLU A 445 -19.21 -7.04 -1.84
CA GLU A 445 -20.07 -8.18 -1.52
C GLU A 445 -19.22 -9.30 -0.89
N PRO A 446 -19.04 -9.32 0.44
CA PRO A 446 -18.08 -10.19 1.13
C PRO A 446 -18.27 -11.69 0.91
N ASN A 447 -19.47 -12.10 0.48
CA ASN A 447 -19.82 -13.50 0.21
C ASN A 447 -19.46 -13.95 -1.23
N LYS A 448 -19.12 -13.01 -2.11
CA LYS A 448 -18.71 -13.31 -3.49
C LYS A 448 -17.20 -13.32 -3.62
N ILE A 449 -16.72 -14.16 -4.52
CA ILE A 449 -15.30 -14.31 -4.87
C ILE A 449 -15.10 -13.82 -6.30
N GLY A 450 -14.05 -13.05 -6.52
CA GLY A 450 -13.57 -12.64 -7.83
C GLY A 450 -12.03 -12.64 -7.85
N PHE A 451 -11.43 -12.19 -8.95
CA PHE A 451 -9.97 -12.03 -8.99
C PHE A 451 -9.51 -10.90 -8.08
N VAL A 452 -8.34 -11.07 -7.46
CA VAL A 452 -7.80 -10.18 -6.42
C VAL A 452 -7.62 -8.73 -6.89
N ASN A 453 -7.32 -8.50 -8.17
CA ASN A 453 -7.22 -7.17 -8.75
C ASN A 453 -7.46 -7.17 -10.27
N LYS A 454 -7.62 -5.97 -10.86
CA LYS A 454 -7.82 -5.78 -12.30
C LYS A 454 -6.68 -6.33 -13.15
N PHE A 455 -5.43 -6.32 -12.67
CA PHE A 455 -4.27 -6.82 -13.43
C PHE A 455 -4.32 -8.34 -13.58
N VAL A 456 -4.57 -9.06 -12.49
CA VAL A 456 -4.75 -10.52 -12.47
C VAL A 456 -5.97 -10.92 -13.27
N PHE A 457 -7.09 -10.22 -13.07
CA PHE A 457 -8.30 -10.46 -13.86
C PHE A 457 -8.04 -10.28 -15.35
N GLY A 458 -7.45 -9.14 -15.72
CA GLY A 458 -7.10 -8.80 -17.09
C GLY A 458 -6.17 -9.82 -17.76
N HIS A 459 -5.23 -10.39 -17.00
CA HIS A 459 -4.33 -11.41 -17.52
C HIS A 459 -5.10 -12.63 -18.06
N PHE A 460 -6.02 -13.17 -17.26
CA PHE A 460 -6.82 -14.33 -17.63
C PHE A 460 -7.88 -13.99 -18.67
N ILE A 461 -8.50 -12.80 -18.59
CA ILE A 461 -9.44 -12.33 -19.62
C ILE A 461 -8.73 -12.16 -20.97
N GLY A 462 -7.58 -11.51 -21.02
CA GLY A 462 -6.82 -11.35 -22.25
C GLY A 462 -6.34 -12.69 -22.81
N ALA A 463 -5.94 -13.64 -21.95
CA ALA A 463 -5.59 -14.99 -22.37
C ALA A 463 -6.81 -15.74 -22.95
N ALA A 464 -7.97 -15.65 -22.29
CA ALA A 464 -9.24 -16.20 -22.77
C ALA A 464 -9.61 -15.66 -24.16
N ILE A 465 -9.57 -14.33 -24.34
CA ILE A 465 -9.84 -13.68 -25.63
C ILE A 465 -8.88 -14.17 -26.72
N LEU A 466 -7.60 -14.31 -26.41
CA LEU A 466 -6.59 -14.79 -27.37
C LEU A 466 -6.79 -16.27 -27.76
N ASN A 467 -7.26 -17.10 -26.82
CA ASN A 467 -7.45 -18.53 -27.02
C ASN A 467 -8.74 -18.89 -27.79
N LYS A 468 -9.68 -17.94 -27.93
CA LYS A 468 -10.90 -18.16 -28.73
C LYS A 468 -10.55 -18.25 -30.22
N ASN A 469 -11.03 -19.31 -30.87
CA ASN A 469 -10.83 -19.51 -32.32
C ASN A 469 -11.59 -18.48 -33.15
N GLU A 470 -12.77 -18.06 -32.69
CA GLU A 470 -13.63 -17.08 -33.33
C GLU A 470 -13.28 -15.64 -32.90
N GLU A 471 -13.83 -14.65 -33.61
CA GLU A 471 -13.76 -13.26 -33.18
C GLU A 471 -14.57 -13.10 -31.89
N TRP A 472 -13.93 -12.59 -30.83
CA TRP A 472 -14.63 -12.28 -29.61
C TRP A 472 -15.27 -10.91 -29.73
N VAL A 473 -16.59 -10.85 -29.48
CA VAL A 473 -17.41 -9.65 -29.62
C VAL A 473 -18.07 -9.33 -28.29
N SER A 474 -17.73 -8.18 -27.73
CA SER A 474 -18.39 -7.62 -26.54
C SER A 474 -18.15 -6.11 -26.49
N ASP A 475 -19.10 -5.35 -25.96
CA ASP A 475 -18.99 -3.93 -25.65
C ASP A 475 -18.76 -3.68 -24.13
N ASP A 476 -18.56 -4.74 -23.35
CA ASP A 476 -18.46 -4.64 -21.90
C ASP A 476 -17.03 -4.29 -21.44
N LEU A 477 -16.85 -2.99 -21.16
CA LEU A 477 -15.61 -2.42 -20.65
C LEU A 477 -15.12 -3.07 -19.35
N ARG A 478 -16.01 -3.73 -18.56
CA ARG A 478 -15.61 -4.44 -17.34
C ARG A 478 -14.62 -5.57 -17.62
N PHE A 479 -14.57 -6.10 -18.85
CA PHE A 479 -13.61 -7.12 -19.28
C PHE A 479 -12.51 -6.54 -20.18
N ILE A 480 -12.87 -5.62 -21.08
CA ILE A 480 -11.94 -5.05 -22.06
C ILE A 480 -10.88 -4.19 -21.37
N GLU A 481 -11.27 -3.28 -20.47
CA GLU A 481 -10.35 -2.38 -19.77
C GLU A 481 -9.30 -3.17 -18.97
N PRO A 482 -9.66 -4.16 -18.11
CA PRO A 482 -8.65 -5.01 -17.45
C PRO A 482 -7.72 -5.74 -18.42
N ALA A 483 -8.25 -6.32 -19.51
CA ALA A 483 -7.43 -7.03 -20.49
C ALA A 483 -6.36 -6.11 -21.10
N VAL A 484 -6.77 -4.92 -21.53
CA VAL A 484 -5.89 -3.91 -22.11
C VAL A 484 -4.84 -3.45 -21.09
N LEU A 485 -5.24 -3.16 -19.85
CA LEU A 485 -4.33 -2.75 -18.78
C LEU A 485 -3.27 -3.80 -18.47
N SER A 486 -3.66 -5.08 -18.39
CA SER A 486 -2.72 -6.18 -18.08
C SER A 486 -1.77 -6.52 -19.24
N TYR A 487 -2.14 -6.18 -20.48
CA TYR A 487 -1.32 -6.37 -21.67
C TYR A 487 -0.51 -5.12 -22.06
N HIS A 488 -0.88 -3.93 -21.59
CA HIS A 488 -0.13 -2.70 -21.82
C HIS A 488 1.38 -2.78 -21.51
N PRO A 489 1.82 -3.36 -20.38
CA PRO A 489 3.25 -3.50 -20.10
C PRO A 489 3.92 -4.53 -21.01
N ARG A 490 3.19 -5.46 -21.64
CA ARG A 490 3.74 -6.62 -22.37
C ARG A 490 4.46 -6.25 -23.68
N SER A 491 5.06 -7.26 -24.30
CA SER A 491 5.75 -7.13 -25.58
C SER A 491 4.84 -6.58 -26.69
N LYS A 492 5.43 -5.90 -27.68
CA LYS A 492 4.68 -5.35 -28.83
C LYS A 492 3.87 -6.42 -29.57
N SER A 493 4.39 -7.64 -29.70
CA SER A 493 3.68 -8.75 -30.36
C SER A 493 2.46 -9.20 -29.55
N SER A 494 2.58 -9.32 -28.23
CA SER A 494 1.46 -9.68 -27.36
C SER A 494 0.35 -8.61 -27.37
N LYS A 495 0.74 -7.33 -27.35
CA LYS A 495 -0.21 -6.22 -27.45
C LYS A 495 -0.96 -6.21 -28.78
N PHE A 496 -0.21 -6.37 -29.88
CA PHE A 496 -0.79 -6.44 -31.21
C PHE A 496 -1.72 -7.65 -31.39
N ALA A 497 -1.37 -8.80 -30.82
CA ALA A 497 -2.24 -9.98 -30.83
C ALA A 497 -3.58 -9.73 -30.14
N LEU A 498 -3.56 -9.11 -28.94
CA LEU A 498 -4.79 -8.77 -28.23
C LEU A 498 -5.60 -7.71 -29.00
N TRP A 499 -4.93 -6.69 -29.53
CA TRP A 499 -5.57 -5.64 -30.31
C TRP A 499 -6.32 -6.23 -31.53
N ASN A 500 -5.70 -7.15 -32.27
CA ASN A 500 -6.35 -7.79 -33.42
C ASN A 500 -7.63 -8.54 -33.03
N LYS A 501 -7.66 -9.17 -31.85
CA LYS A 501 -8.86 -9.86 -31.33
C LYS A 501 -9.94 -8.87 -30.87
N LEU A 502 -9.54 -7.71 -30.35
CA LEU A 502 -10.46 -6.66 -29.89
C LEU A 502 -10.96 -5.74 -31.01
N LYS A 503 -10.28 -5.69 -32.16
CA LYS A 503 -10.57 -4.75 -33.26
C LYS A 503 -12.05 -4.72 -33.66
N PHE A 504 -12.71 -5.88 -33.71
CA PHE A 504 -14.14 -5.93 -34.03
C PHE A 504 -15.02 -5.40 -32.89
N SER A 505 -14.70 -5.79 -31.65
CA SER A 505 -15.37 -5.30 -30.43
C SER A 505 -15.27 -3.77 -30.28
N MET A 506 -14.15 -3.18 -30.70
CA MET A 506 -13.94 -1.73 -30.64
C MET A 506 -15.00 -0.94 -31.40
N ASN A 507 -15.58 -1.48 -32.48
CA ASN A 507 -16.61 -0.80 -33.27
C ASN A 507 -17.90 -0.52 -32.46
N PHE A 508 -18.09 -1.18 -31.32
CA PHE A 508 -19.24 -1.01 -30.45
C PHE A 508 -18.96 -0.13 -29.23
N LEU A 509 -17.70 0.29 -29.04
CA LEU A 509 -17.28 1.13 -27.94
C LEU A 509 -17.37 2.61 -28.31
N PRO A 510 -17.58 3.51 -27.33
CA PRO A 510 -17.38 4.94 -27.54
C PRO A 510 -16.00 5.24 -28.12
N ILE A 511 -15.90 6.25 -29.00
CA ILE A 511 -14.64 6.60 -29.67
C ILE A 511 -13.50 6.93 -28.68
N SER A 512 -13.86 7.43 -27.48
CA SER A 512 -12.89 7.71 -26.42
C SER A 512 -12.17 6.45 -25.93
N ASP A 513 -12.93 5.37 -25.73
CA ASP A 513 -12.39 4.09 -25.30
C ASP A 513 -11.61 3.43 -26.45
N GLN A 514 -12.09 3.57 -27.68
CA GLN A 514 -11.35 3.06 -28.85
C GLN A 514 -9.96 3.70 -28.97
N ILE A 515 -9.86 5.02 -28.80
CA ILE A 515 -8.59 5.75 -28.81
C ILE A 515 -7.69 5.30 -27.65
N ASP A 516 -8.22 5.18 -26.43
CA ASP A 516 -7.44 4.72 -25.27
C ASP A 516 -6.86 3.31 -25.47
N ILE A 517 -7.66 2.39 -26.03
CA ILE A 517 -7.22 1.02 -26.36
C ILE A 517 -6.10 1.03 -27.42
N ASP A 518 -6.25 1.84 -28.47
CA ASP A 518 -5.25 2.02 -29.52
C ASP A 518 -3.91 2.52 -28.96
N ILE A 519 -3.98 3.57 -28.13
CA ILE A 519 -2.81 4.15 -27.47
C ILE A 519 -2.12 3.10 -26.59
N ARG A 520 -2.87 2.35 -25.78
CA ARG A 520 -2.29 1.38 -24.84
C ARG A 520 -1.69 0.17 -25.54
N LEU A 521 -2.32 -0.34 -26.61
CA LEU A 521 -1.88 -1.57 -27.27
C LEU A 521 -0.93 -1.32 -28.45
N ARG A 522 -1.21 -0.32 -29.30
CA ARG A 522 -0.39 -0.02 -30.48
C ARG A 522 0.62 1.10 -30.24
N GLY A 523 0.35 2.01 -29.31
CA GLY A 523 1.18 3.21 -29.10
C GLY A 523 1.01 4.24 -30.21
N GLU A 524 -0.08 4.18 -30.96
CA GLU A 524 -0.48 5.09 -32.03
C GLU A 524 -2.01 5.16 -32.10
N ILE A 525 -2.55 6.25 -32.63
CA ILE A 525 -3.98 6.37 -32.93
C ILE A 525 -4.16 5.90 -34.37
N SER A 526 -4.52 4.63 -34.54
CA SER A 526 -4.64 3.99 -35.86
C SER A 526 -5.98 4.24 -36.54
N LEU A 527 -6.96 4.74 -35.77
CA LEU A 527 -8.30 5.07 -36.22
C LEU A 527 -8.29 6.38 -37.04
N GLU A 528 -9.11 6.42 -38.08
CA GLU A 528 -9.50 7.67 -38.74
C GLU A 528 -10.56 8.34 -37.85
N LEU A 529 -10.29 9.58 -37.42
CA LEU A 529 -11.16 10.29 -36.50
C LEU A 529 -12.00 11.28 -37.29
N GLU A 530 -13.27 10.92 -37.50
CA GLU A 530 -14.19 11.71 -38.32
C GLU A 530 -15.57 11.86 -37.67
N ASN A 531 -16.11 13.08 -37.67
CA ASN A 531 -17.51 13.39 -37.29
C ASN A 531 -17.92 12.94 -35.87
N ASP A 532 -17.03 12.99 -34.88
CA ASP A 532 -17.29 12.49 -33.52
C ASP A 532 -16.54 13.31 -32.44
N GLU A 533 -16.71 12.96 -31.17
CA GLU A 533 -16.05 13.60 -30.03
C GLU A 533 -15.40 12.62 -29.04
N ALA A 534 -14.18 12.94 -28.62
CA ALA A 534 -13.46 12.24 -27.55
C ALA A 534 -13.50 13.04 -26.25
N GLN A 535 -13.58 12.38 -25.10
CA GLN A 535 -13.56 13.03 -23.79
C GLN A 535 -12.53 12.40 -22.83
N GLY A 536 -11.78 13.25 -22.13
CA GLY A 536 -11.00 12.86 -20.96
C GLY A 536 -9.78 11.96 -21.23
N ILE A 537 -9.28 11.96 -22.46
CA ILE A 537 -8.14 11.11 -22.87
C ILE A 537 -6.81 11.77 -22.50
N GLU A 538 -5.86 10.98 -22.00
CA GLU A 538 -4.48 11.38 -21.82
C GLU A 538 -3.59 10.81 -22.93
N ILE A 539 -2.92 11.69 -23.68
CA ILE A 539 -2.06 11.35 -24.82
C ILE A 539 -0.66 11.90 -24.55
N ILE A 540 0.32 11.00 -24.46
CA ILE A 540 1.70 11.35 -24.07
C ILE A 540 2.70 10.87 -25.12
N GLY A 541 3.53 11.77 -25.65
CA GLY A 541 4.68 11.38 -26.48
C GLY A 541 4.32 10.92 -27.89
N MET A 542 3.17 11.34 -28.42
CA MET A 542 2.61 10.82 -29.67
C MET A 542 2.47 11.89 -30.74
N THR A 543 2.43 11.47 -32.01
CA THR A 543 2.10 12.37 -33.12
C THR A 543 0.59 12.39 -33.34
N ILE A 544 -0.04 13.55 -33.13
CA ILE A 544 -1.44 13.80 -33.46
C ILE A 544 -1.56 14.15 -34.94
N GLY A 545 -2.51 13.54 -35.65
CA GLY A 545 -2.63 13.70 -37.10
C GLY A 545 -1.66 12.83 -37.91
N GLN A 546 -1.25 11.65 -37.39
CA GLN A 546 -0.62 10.63 -38.25
C GLN A 546 -1.60 10.15 -39.32
N ASN A 547 -2.82 9.81 -38.89
CA ASN A 547 -3.97 9.62 -39.77
C ASN A 547 -4.80 10.91 -39.85
N PRO A 548 -5.58 11.12 -40.93
CA PRO A 548 -6.47 12.28 -41.04
C PRO A 548 -7.46 12.38 -39.89
N ILE A 549 -7.63 13.59 -39.36
CA ILE A 549 -8.65 13.93 -38.36
C ILE A 549 -9.52 15.02 -38.94
N SER A 550 -10.82 14.75 -39.09
CA SER A 550 -11.77 15.67 -39.74
C SER A 550 -13.05 15.86 -38.93
N ASN A 551 -13.50 17.11 -38.75
CA ASN A 551 -14.73 17.44 -38.02
C ASN A 551 -14.84 16.69 -36.66
N PHE A 552 -13.79 16.80 -35.84
CA PHE A 552 -13.65 16.03 -34.60
C PHE A 552 -13.39 16.93 -33.39
N GLN A 553 -13.97 16.59 -32.24
CA GLN A 553 -13.85 17.39 -31.02
C GLN A 553 -13.17 16.61 -29.88
N PHE A 554 -12.06 17.15 -29.36
CA PHE A 554 -11.42 16.68 -28.13
C PHE A 554 -11.90 17.51 -26.94
N ASN A 555 -12.45 16.84 -25.92
CA ASN A 555 -13.03 17.45 -24.74
C ASN A 555 -12.22 17.09 -23.49
N GLU A 556 -11.72 18.06 -22.75
CA GLU A 556 -11.06 17.83 -21.46
C GLU A 556 -9.86 16.86 -21.54
N CYS A 557 -9.24 16.74 -22.72
CA CYS A 557 -8.11 15.85 -22.96
C CYS A 557 -6.77 16.49 -22.52
N LEU A 558 -5.80 15.64 -22.20
CA LEU A 558 -4.44 16.02 -21.81
C LEU A 558 -3.46 15.60 -22.90
N PHE A 559 -2.70 16.55 -23.44
CA PHE A 559 -1.64 16.32 -24.42
C PHE A 559 -0.29 16.72 -23.82
N LYS A 560 0.63 15.76 -23.72
CA LYS A 560 1.97 15.98 -23.14
C LYS A 560 3.06 15.44 -24.04
N ASN A 561 4.09 16.24 -24.35
CA ASN A 561 5.20 15.82 -25.23
C ASN A 561 4.72 15.35 -26.63
N CYS A 562 3.59 15.85 -27.12
CA CYS A 562 2.99 15.44 -28.38
C CYS A 562 3.43 16.34 -29.54
N ILE A 563 3.44 15.76 -30.74
CA ILE A 563 3.77 16.44 -31.99
C ILE A 563 2.50 16.54 -32.85
N PHE A 564 2.07 17.74 -33.22
CA PHE A 564 0.86 17.96 -33.99
C PHE A 564 1.19 18.15 -35.47
N ASN A 565 0.70 17.24 -36.32
CA ASN A 565 0.76 17.37 -37.78
C ASN A 565 -0.47 18.14 -38.27
N SER A 566 -0.37 19.47 -38.33
CA SER A 566 -1.44 20.36 -38.79
C SER A 566 -1.98 19.98 -40.16
N SER A 567 -1.14 19.48 -41.07
CA SER A 567 -1.50 19.10 -42.44
C SER A 567 -2.61 18.05 -42.51
N ASN A 568 -2.81 17.25 -41.46
CA ASN A 568 -3.82 16.20 -41.40
C ASN A 568 -5.02 16.55 -40.50
N LEU A 569 -5.12 17.81 -40.06
CA LEU A 569 -6.20 18.29 -39.19
C LEU A 569 -7.12 19.22 -39.98
N SER A 570 -8.40 18.87 -40.04
CA SER A 570 -9.44 19.68 -40.68
C SER A 570 -10.68 19.81 -39.79
N GLU A 571 -11.10 21.03 -39.48
CA GLU A 571 -12.27 21.28 -38.60
C GLU A 571 -12.15 20.60 -37.22
N VAL A 572 -10.96 20.64 -36.62
CA VAL A 572 -10.67 19.99 -35.33
C VAL A 572 -10.86 20.98 -34.18
N THR A 573 -11.56 20.59 -33.13
CA THR A 573 -11.77 21.43 -31.94
C THR A 573 -11.15 20.80 -30.70
N PHE A 574 -10.36 21.58 -29.97
CA PHE A 574 -9.85 21.26 -28.64
C PHE A 574 -10.58 22.11 -27.60
N LEU A 575 -11.54 21.50 -26.90
CA LEU A 575 -12.33 22.13 -25.86
C LEU A 575 -11.78 21.75 -24.48
N ASN A 576 -11.40 22.74 -23.68
CA ASN A 576 -10.89 22.57 -22.31
C ASN A 576 -9.69 21.62 -22.18
N CYS A 577 -8.93 21.45 -23.26
CA CYS A 577 -7.78 20.57 -23.29
C CYS A 577 -6.56 21.20 -22.61
N ARG A 578 -5.64 20.36 -22.13
CA ARG A 578 -4.40 20.79 -21.48
C ARG A 578 -3.20 20.40 -22.34
N PHE A 579 -2.27 21.32 -22.53
CA PHE A 579 -1.12 21.16 -23.42
C PHE A 579 0.20 21.42 -22.67
N TYR A 580 1.08 20.42 -22.60
CA TYR A 580 2.38 20.53 -21.94
C TYR A 580 3.52 19.99 -22.82
N ASN A 581 4.51 20.82 -23.08
CA ASN A 581 5.68 20.54 -23.92
C ASN A 581 5.32 19.97 -25.30
N ASN A 582 4.35 20.58 -26.00
CA ASN A 582 3.91 20.12 -27.32
C ASN A 582 4.54 20.94 -28.45
N SER A 583 4.68 20.35 -29.64
CA SER A 583 5.25 21.01 -30.83
C SER A 583 4.40 20.82 -32.08
N LEU A 584 4.51 21.74 -33.03
CA LEU A 584 3.87 21.63 -34.35
C LEU A 584 4.90 21.15 -35.39
N LEU A 585 4.48 20.28 -36.29
CA LEU A 585 5.22 20.01 -37.52
C LEU A 585 4.96 21.13 -38.52
N ASP A 586 6.00 21.55 -39.23
CA ASP A 586 5.89 22.55 -40.29
C ASP A 586 4.95 22.06 -41.38
N GLY A 587 3.79 22.71 -41.50
CA GLY A 587 2.75 22.36 -42.46
C GLY A 587 1.57 23.33 -42.37
N ASN A 588 0.98 23.63 -43.53
CA ASN A 588 -0.28 24.38 -43.58
C ASN A 588 -1.42 23.43 -43.18
N PRO A 589 -2.34 23.86 -42.30
CA PRO A 589 -3.46 23.02 -41.92
C PRO A 589 -4.37 22.73 -43.12
N THR A 590 -4.99 21.55 -43.14
CA THR A 590 -5.98 21.20 -44.18
C THR A 590 -7.33 21.86 -43.96
N GLY A 591 -7.66 22.23 -42.72
CA GLY A 591 -8.86 23.02 -42.38
C GLY A 591 -8.71 23.79 -41.07
N GLU A 592 -9.80 24.36 -40.55
CA GLU A 592 -9.76 25.18 -39.34
C GLU A 592 -9.50 24.33 -38.07
N ILE A 593 -8.69 24.85 -37.14
CA ILE A 593 -8.34 24.19 -35.87
C ILE A 593 -8.67 25.13 -34.70
N TYR A 594 -9.64 24.77 -33.86
CA TYR A 594 -10.11 25.62 -32.77
C TYR A 594 -9.52 25.18 -31.43
N VAL A 595 -8.97 26.12 -30.65
CA VAL A 595 -8.60 25.86 -29.24
C VAL A 595 -9.43 26.77 -28.34
N LEU A 596 -10.29 26.18 -27.51
CA LEU A 596 -11.24 26.90 -26.66
C LEU A 596 -11.08 26.47 -25.21
N GLY A 597 -10.72 27.40 -24.34
CA GLY A 597 -10.45 27.10 -22.94
C GLY A 597 -9.21 26.23 -22.71
N GLY A 598 -8.27 26.24 -23.66
CA GLY A 598 -7.00 25.54 -23.54
C GLY A 598 -6.14 26.08 -22.41
N THR A 599 -5.43 25.20 -21.70
CA THR A 599 -4.47 25.56 -20.64
C THR A 599 -3.11 24.91 -20.84
N GLY A 600 -2.08 25.47 -20.20
CA GLY A 600 -0.70 25.02 -20.32
C GLY A 600 0.13 25.96 -21.20
N ASP A 601 0.88 25.40 -22.14
CA ASP A 601 1.87 26.12 -22.97
C ASP A 601 1.21 27.19 -23.86
N GLN A 602 1.31 28.46 -23.44
CA GLN A 602 0.66 29.57 -24.13
C GLN A 602 1.21 29.82 -25.53
N ASP A 603 2.51 29.62 -25.74
CA ASP A 603 3.15 29.79 -27.05
C ASP A 603 2.63 28.76 -28.07
N PHE A 604 2.45 27.51 -27.62
CA PHE A 604 1.90 26.44 -28.45
C PHE A 604 0.42 26.70 -28.78
N ILE A 605 -0.40 27.07 -27.78
CA ILE A 605 -1.83 27.41 -27.98
C ILE A 605 -1.97 28.59 -28.95
N SER A 606 -1.12 29.61 -28.79
CA SER A 606 -1.09 30.78 -29.68
C SER A 606 -0.72 30.38 -31.11
N SER A 607 0.24 29.47 -31.27
CA SER A 607 0.66 28.96 -32.57
C SER A 607 -0.47 28.19 -33.26
N LEU A 608 -1.19 27.31 -32.54
CA LEU A 608 -2.36 26.61 -33.07
C LEU A 608 -3.46 27.57 -33.54
N ASN A 609 -3.79 28.57 -32.73
CA ASN A 609 -4.81 29.57 -33.07
C ASN A 609 -4.38 30.45 -34.27
N ALA A 610 -3.07 30.70 -34.44
CA ALA A 610 -2.54 31.48 -35.55
C ALA A 610 -2.74 30.78 -36.91
N LEU A 611 -2.77 29.44 -36.94
CA LEU A 611 -2.95 28.64 -38.17
C LEU A 611 -4.27 28.93 -38.88
N ASN A 612 -5.33 29.32 -38.16
CA ASN A 612 -6.63 29.68 -38.74
C ASN A 612 -6.64 31.02 -39.48
N SER A 613 -5.60 31.84 -39.31
CA SER A 613 -5.55 33.17 -39.92
C SER A 613 -5.29 33.13 -41.44
N ALA A 614 -5.01 31.95 -41.99
CA ALA A 614 -4.65 31.76 -43.39
C ALA A 614 -5.82 31.34 -44.31
N VAL A 615 -6.97 30.94 -43.76
CA VAL A 615 -8.15 30.50 -44.55
C VAL A 615 -9.35 31.36 -44.16
N VAL A 616 -9.47 32.55 -44.76
CA VAL A 616 -10.70 33.35 -44.67
C VAL A 616 -11.69 32.77 -45.67
N THR A 617 -12.54 31.87 -45.22
CA THR A 617 -13.79 31.60 -45.93
C THR A 617 -14.66 32.84 -45.74
N GLU A 618 -15.00 33.54 -46.84
CA GLU A 618 -15.92 34.68 -46.82
C GLU A 618 -17.31 34.20 -46.38
N ILE A 619 -17.56 34.16 -45.07
CA ILE A 619 -18.91 33.97 -44.55
C ILE A 619 -19.71 35.22 -44.90
N GLU A 620 -20.85 35.05 -45.58
CA GLU A 620 -21.76 36.16 -45.87
C GLU A 620 -22.04 36.97 -44.60
N PRO A 621 -21.95 38.31 -44.65
CA PRO A 621 -22.05 39.18 -43.47
C PRO A 621 -23.34 38.95 -42.67
N ASP A 622 -24.45 38.61 -43.35
CA ASP A 622 -25.74 38.32 -42.72
C ASP A 622 -25.72 37.03 -41.90
N ARG A 623 -25.06 35.98 -42.39
CA ARG A 623 -24.92 34.70 -41.67
C ARG A 623 -24.05 34.84 -40.44
N ARG A 624 -22.97 35.64 -40.53
CA ARG A 624 -22.09 35.95 -39.40
C ARG A 624 -22.84 36.70 -38.29
N LEU A 625 -23.68 37.68 -38.66
CA LEU A 625 -24.49 38.43 -37.70
C LEU A 625 -25.50 37.52 -36.99
N LEU A 626 -26.13 36.58 -37.70
CA LEU A 626 -27.03 35.58 -37.11
C LEU A 626 -26.33 34.68 -36.09
N LEU A 627 -25.12 34.22 -36.39
CA LEU A 627 -24.31 33.39 -35.49
C LEU A 627 -23.88 34.15 -34.23
N GLU A 628 -23.40 35.39 -34.37
CA GLU A 628 -23.03 36.24 -33.24
C GLU A 628 -24.24 36.54 -32.35
N ARG A 629 -25.39 36.85 -32.96
CA ARG A 629 -26.66 37.04 -32.24
C ARG A 629 -27.06 35.79 -31.47
N PHE A 630 -26.97 34.62 -32.09
CA PHE A 630 -27.30 33.35 -31.43
C PHE A 630 -26.44 33.10 -30.18
N VAL A 631 -25.12 33.34 -30.26
CA VAL A 631 -24.21 33.21 -29.11
C VAL A 631 -24.60 34.20 -28.00
N LEU A 632 -24.84 35.47 -28.34
CA LEU A 632 -25.22 36.49 -27.36
C LEU A 632 -26.59 36.23 -26.71
N GLU A 633 -27.55 35.63 -27.42
CA GLU A 633 -28.86 35.26 -26.87
C GLU A 633 -28.76 34.21 -25.76
N LYS A 634 -27.68 33.41 -25.71
CA LYS A 634 -27.43 32.49 -24.58
C LYS A 634 -27.11 33.25 -23.29
N PHE A 635 -26.58 34.48 -23.36
CA PHE A 635 -26.37 35.36 -22.20
C PHE A 635 -27.57 36.25 -21.93
N TRP A 636 -28.22 36.72 -22.99
CA TRP A 636 -29.39 37.60 -22.93
C TRP A 636 -30.55 37.06 -23.77
N PRO A 637 -31.37 36.15 -23.21
CA PRO A 637 -32.48 35.50 -23.93
C PRO A 637 -33.52 36.48 -24.47
N VAL A 638 -34.23 36.07 -25.52
CA VAL A 638 -35.33 36.83 -26.13
C VAL A 638 -36.44 37.06 -25.08
N GLY A 639 -36.97 38.29 -25.02
CA GLY A 639 -38.05 38.67 -24.09
C GLY A 639 -37.61 39.03 -22.67
N ARG A 640 -36.30 39.03 -22.36
CA ARG A 640 -35.76 39.48 -21.07
C ARG A 640 -35.27 40.93 -21.16
N ASN A 641 -35.60 41.75 -20.16
CA ASN A 641 -35.18 43.16 -20.10
C ASN A 641 -33.72 43.37 -19.66
N SER A 642 -33.07 42.32 -19.15
CA SER A 642 -31.67 42.37 -18.71
C SER A 642 -30.92 41.08 -19.06
N ILE A 643 -29.59 41.18 -19.14
CA ILE A 643 -28.68 40.04 -19.25
C ILE A 643 -28.94 39.10 -18.06
N VAL A 644 -29.10 37.81 -18.34
CA VAL A 644 -29.47 36.80 -17.33
C VAL A 644 -28.24 36.10 -16.77
N HIS A 645 -27.23 35.90 -17.61
CA HIS A 645 -26.00 35.22 -17.23
C HIS A 645 -24.80 36.11 -17.58
N LYS A 646 -23.95 36.38 -16.58
CA LYS A 646 -22.67 37.04 -16.78
C LYS A 646 -21.63 36.10 -17.41
N HIS A 647 -21.64 34.84 -16.96
CA HIS A 647 -20.72 33.79 -17.40
C HIS A 647 -21.50 32.63 -18.01
N ARG A 648 -20.98 32.03 -19.07
CA ARG A 648 -21.52 30.81 -19.68
C ARG A 648 -20.41 29.84 -20.05
N PRO A 649 -20.59 28.53 -19.82
CA PRO A 649 -19.65 27.53 -20.30
C PRO A 649 -19.75 27.44 -21.83
N ILE A 650 -18.60 27.33 -22.52
CA ILE A 650 -18.53 27.23 -23.99
C ILE A 650 -19.34 26.01 -24.48
N LYS A 651 -19.22 24.86 -23.80
CA LYS A 651 -20.02 23.64 -24.07
C LYS A 651 -21.53 23.92 -24.04
N GLY A 652 -21.99 24.77 -23.11
CA GLY A 652 -23.41 25.13 -22.98
C GLY A 652 -23.93 26.08 -24.07
N ILE A 653 -23.05 26.81 -24.74
CA ILE A 653 -23.40 27.69 -25.87
C ILE A 653 -23.55 26.84 -27.15
N CYS A 654 -22.66 25.87 -27.32
CA CYS A 654 -22.59 25.03 -28.51
C CYS A 654 -23.55 23.82 -28.50
N THR A 655 -24.21 23.53 -27.37
CA THR A 655 -25.20 22.45 -27.24
C THR A 655 -26.64 22.92 -27.57
N ASN A 656 -27.46 22.01 -28.12
CA ASN A 656 -28.86 22.20 -28.53
C ASN A 656 -29.09 23.16 -29.71
N ASN A 657 -28.31 23.02 -30.78
CA ASN A 657 -28.38 23.92 -31.93
C ASN A 657 -28.75 23.12 -33.18
N SER A 658 -30.02 23.20 -33.64
CA SER A 658 -30.48 22.52 -34.86
C SER A 658 -30.23 23.32 -36.14
N SER A 659 -29.85 24.59 -36.02
CA SER A 659 -29.78 25.54 -37.15
C SER A 659 -28.36 25.98 -37.54
N PHE A 660 -27.35 25.72 -36.71
CA PHE A 660 -25.97 26.18 -36.91
C PHE A 660 -24.98 25.05 -36.64
N ARG A 661 -23.91 24.97 -37.44
CA ARG A 661 -22.83 24.00 -37.21
C ARG A 661 -21.94 24.45 -36.05
N THR A 662 -21.33 23.50 -35.35
CA THR A 662 -20.51 23.77 -34.16
C THR A 662 -19.30 24.65 -34.50
N HIS A 663 -18.62 24.42 -35.63
CA HIS A 663 -17.50 25.27 -36.08
C HIS A 663 -17.93 26.72 -36.35
N GLU A 664 -19.13 26.95 -36.90
CA GLU A 664 -19.66 28.30 -37.16
C GLU A 664 -19.86 29.07 -35.84
N LEU A 665 -20.29 28.38 -34.79
CA LEU A 665 -20.44 28.94 -33.45
C LEU A 665 -19.11 29.22 -32.77
N PHE A 666 -18.11 28.35 -32.98
CA PHE A 666 -16.75 28.60 -32.50
C PHE A 666 -16.13 29.83 -33.19
N ASN A 667 -16.32 29.97 -34.50
CA ASN A 667 -15.95 31.17 -35.25
C ASN A 667 -16.66 32.43 -34.72
N ALA A 668 -17.95 32.35 -34.38
CA ALA A 668 -18.68 33.46 -33.78
C ALA A 668 -18.16 33.81 -32.37
N ILE A 669 -17.85 32.82 -31.53
CA ILE A 669 -17.25 33.05 -30.20
C ILE A 669 -15.87 33.73 -30.35
N LEU A 670 -15.02 33.26 -31.27
CA LEU A 670 -13.72 33.89 -31.53
C LEU A 670 -13.87 35.31 -32.09
N SER A 671 -14.84 35.55 -32.98
CA SER A 671 -15.17 36.88 -33.50
C SER A 671 -15.58 37.83 -32.37
N LEU A 672 -16.47 37.41 -31.49
CA LEU A 672 -16.92 38.20 -30.34
C LEU A 672 -15.81 38.46 -29.33
N LYS A 673 -14.87 37.52 -29.14
CA LYS A 673 -13.64 37.72 -28.36
C LYS A 673 -12.73 38.78 -29.01
N LYS A 674 -12.49 38.69 -30.33
CA LYS A 674 -11.72 39.70 -31.09
C LYS A 674 -12.34 41.11 -30.97
N LYS A 675 -13.67 41.20 -30.97
CA LYS A 675 -14.43 42.45 -30.77
C LYS A 675 -14.46 42.94 -29.31
N LYS A 676 -13.85 42.20 -28.36
CA LYS A 676 -13.89 42.48 -26.90
C LYS A 676 -15.31 42.49 -26.30
N ILE A 677 -16.27 41.86 -26.98
CA ILE A 677 -17.66 41.70 -26.51
C ILE A 677 -17.75 40.50 -25.54
N LEU A 678 -16.99 39.45 -25.83
CA LEU A 678 -16.74 38.34 -24.90
C LEU A 678 -15.33 38.43 -24.35
N LEU A 679 -15.18 38.18 -23.06
CA LEU A 679 -13.94 38.13 -22.32
C LEU A 679 -13.66 36.68 -21.88
N GLU A 680 -12.39 36.37 -21.65
CA GLU A 680 -11.97 35.13 -20.99
C GLU A 680 -11.88 35.35 -19.47
N PRO A 681 -12.73 34.70 -18.67
CA PRO A 681 -12.66 34.76 -17.21
C PRO A 681 -11.52 33.88 -16.68
N ALA A 682 -11.29 33.91 -15.36
CA ALA A 682 -10.25 33.10 -14.71
C ALA A 682 -10.39 31.58 -14.93
N GLN A 683 -11.59 31.10 -15.31
CA GLN A 683 -11.82 29.72 -15.73
C GLN A 683 -11.89 29.64 -17.27
N PRO A 684 -10.91 28.99 -17.93
CA PRO A 684 -10.79 28.92 -19.39
C PRO A 684 -12.02 28.34 -20.11
N ALA A 685 -12.77 27.46 -19.44
CA ALA A 685 -13.96 26.80 -19.98
C ALA A 685 -15.20 27.70 -20.12
N PHE A 686 -15.12 28.93 -19.60
CA PHE A 686 -16.20 29.88 -19.60
C PHE A 686 -15.88 31.07 -20.48
N VAL A 687 -16.92 31.74 -20.94
CA VAL A 687 -16.86 33.06 -21.55
C VAL A 687 -17.69 34.02 -20.72
N GLU A 688 -17.17 35.22 -20.53
CA GLU A 688 -17.80 36.30 -19.79
C GLU A 688 -18.25 37.39 -20.77
N ILE A 689 -19.45 37.93 -20.56
CA ILE A 689 -19.92 39.06 -21.38
C ILE A 689 -19.31 40.37 -20.85
N ASN A 690 -18.78 41.20 -21.77
CA ASN A 690 -18.28 42.51 -21.42
C ASN A 690 -19.44 43.50 -21.26
N PHE A 691 -19.75 43.89 -20.02
CA PHE A 691 -20.83 44.86 -19.75
C PHE A 691 -20.54 46.26 -20.29
N ASP A 692 -19.27 46.61 -20.49
CA ASP A 692 -18.90 47.91 -21.05
C ASP A 692 -19.34 48.05 -22.51
N GLU A 693 -19.54 46.92 -23.20
CA GLU A 693 -20.02 46.83 -24.59
C GLU A 693 -21.54 46.57 -24.69
N ALA A 694 -22.31 46.87 -23.64
CA ALA A 694 -23.75 46.59 -23.60
C ALA A 694 -24.55 47.26 -24.73
N VAL A 695 -24.10 48.41 -25.24
CA VAL A 695 -24.73 49.11 -26.37
C VAL A 695 -24.53 48.30 -27.66
N THR A 696 -23.28 47.93 -27.95
CA THR A 696 -22.91 47.07 -29.09
C THR A 696 -23.63 45.72 -29.06
N ILE A 697 -23.76 45.11 -27.86
CA ILE A 697 -24.51 43.86 -27.67
C ILE A 697 -26.00 44.04 -28.03
N ARG A 698 -26.63 45.15 -27.61
CA ARG A 698 -28.03 45.44 -27.95
C ARG A 698 -28.24 45.63 -29.45
N GLU A 699 -27.30 46.29 -30.12
CA GLU A 699 -27.33 46.49 -31.57
C GLU A 699 -27.27 45.15 -32.32
N ILE A 700 -26.33 44.27 -31.97
CA ILE A 700 -26.21 42.92 -32.58
C ILE A 700 -27.46 42.07 -32.32
N LEU A 701 -28.08 42.21 -31.14
CA LEU A 701 -29.33 41.51 -30.80
C LEU A 701 -30.58 42.15 -31.44
N GLY A 702 -30.46 43.29 -32.12
CA GLY A 702 -31.58 44.02 -32.74
C GLY A 702 -32.54 44.65 -31.73
N ARG A 703 -32.06 45.03 -30.54
CA ARG A 703 -32.86 45.58 -29.44
C ARG A 703 -32.60 47.08 -29.33
N GLN A 704 -33.37 47.89 -30.06
CA GLN A 704 -33.24 49.35 -29.98
C GLN A 704 -33.74 49.90 -28.63
N SER A 705 -33.09 50.96 -28.17
CA SER A 705 -33.53 51.80 -27.05
C SER A 705 -34.80 52.55 -27.47
N GLU A 706 -35.95 52.27 -26.86
CA GLU A 706 -36.96 53.31 -26.69
C GLU A 706 -36.36 54.37 -25.75
N HIS A 707 -35.82 55.45 -26.33
CA HIS A 707 -35.61 56.67 -25.58
C HIS A 707 -36.92 57.47 -25.57
N GLY A 708 -37.60 57.41 -24.43
CA GLY A 708 -38.48 58.47 -23.93
C GLY A 708 -39.94 58.39 -24.36
N GLN A 709 -40.78 57.84 -23.49
CA GLN A 709 -41.70 58.62 -22.66
C GLN A 709 -41.99 57.92 -21.33
#